data_AF-A0A367YZH6-F1
#
_entry.id   AF-A0A367YZH6-F1
#
_cell.length_a   1.000
_cell.length_b   1.000
_cell.length_c   1.000
_cell.angle_alpha   90.00
_cell.angle_beta   90.00
_cell.angle_gamma   90.00
#
_symmetry.space_group_name_H-M   'P 1'
#
loop_
_entity.id
_entity.type
_entity.pdbx_description
1 polymer ?
#
loop_
_entity_poly.entity_id
_entity_poly.type
_entity_poly.pdbx_seq_one_letter_code
_entity_poly.pdbx_strand_id
1 'polypeptide(L)'
;MAEIGLEAARLGAEALRLWARLWPQLLGVLLLGWAGRHAALLLSAEVTDEWPWLVVPTVALGLVAVAASTVVALRLAATSLGVERLLQAAGEAADPDDRDRSPLRLLTVVLLPFLAVYTAFGHAESLAGTLVNTTQLAQGLGAPVLVALDPTGSGWTVLGVSVVLVGLFLLRRVVDRLYRRTGQAVLGLLTVLVEACFLFLVLLSGFRLLELLRSWWSERRLLGWWSELGADLAAGFAVLRVDLPAVWDRAVELWSTLLWPVVWERLSEPVAWLALAALVFGSRVLSLADVWQRMAESAPAPVARPRLRDRLHRAAASATGVRRVALQVQQVLLGDVDDKYLPTWQSLRLVLRAGLGLLGGYLVAFTALQLLALLLDHLLTCLVGPSDVGLWALLQPFLTLDSDVLVMSLQVSVLAVAFSSALSRFAVRAGAVPATPAGVRPSIRVGAASRLGVAVLLCTLLGLASVVLRQQDEAQLVRAAVGETADVSGRLVTVSAPRFGQRLLREGGQEVEATSELAIVVVPVELVAPGPAGAPMTADLVSDRRRYDTQFGLGQVDAEAGYRTRSTFVFEIDPDDIRPGLGIEVRPLEIYRGYNAELRVDLGLDAGSAQQLRSDLVDAPVECLPAPLTEGLR
;
A
#
# COMPACT_ATOMS: atom_id res chain seq x y z
N MET A 1 -22.66 3.15 -29.92
CA MET A 1 -23.00 2.38 -28.71
C MET A 1 -23.17 0.89 -28.99
N ALA A 2 -24.05 0.47 -29.91
CA ALA A 2 -24.25 -0.96 -30.23
C ALA A 2 -22.96 -1.69 -30.68
N GLU A 3 -22.15 -1.06 -31.55
CA GLU A 3 -20.87 -1.63 -31.99
C GLU A 3 -19.87 -1.84 -30.85
N ILE A 4 -19.79 -0.88 -29.91
CA ILE A 4 -18.91 -0.95 -28.73
C ILE A 4 -19.34 -2.11 -27.82
N GLY A 5 -20.64 -2.30 -27.61
CA GLY A 5 -21.17 -3.39 -26.80
C GLY A 5 -20.89 -4.77 -27.41
N LEU A 6 -21.05 -4.91 -28.73
CA LEU A 6 -20.72 -6.14 -29.46
C LEU A 6 -19.23 -6.45 -29.40
N GLU A 7 -18.38 -5.43 -29.57
CA GLU A 7 -16.93 -5.60 -29.46
C GLU A 7 -16.52 -5.99 -28.04
N ALA A 8 -17.10 -5.38 -27.01
CA ALA A 8 -16.87 -5.74 -25.61
C ALA A 8 -17.24 -7.20 -25.33
N ALA A 9 -18.42 -7.65 -25.78
CA ALA A 9 -18.86 -9.03 -25.60
C ALA A 9 -17.94 -10.02 -26.31
N ARG A 10 -17.47 -9.68 -27.52
CA ARG A 10 -16.51 -10.50 -28.26
C ARG A 10 -15.18 -10.61 -27.52
N LEU A 11 -14.59 -9.49 -27.10
CA LEU A 11 -13.34 -9.46 -26.35
C LEU A 11 -13.46 -10.24 -25.04
N GLY A 12 -14.57 -10.06 -24.31
CA GLY A 12 -14.84 -10.81 -23.08
C GLY A 12 -14.93 -12.32 -23.31
N ALA A 13 -15.64 -12.76 -24.36
CA ALA A 13 -15.76 -14.19 -24.69
C ALA A 13 -14.43 -14.81 -25.17
N GLU A 14 -13.61 -14.07 -25.91
CA GLU A 14 -12.26 -14.50 -26.29
C GLU A 14 -11.32 -14.55 -25.07
N ALA A 15 -11.39 -13.55 -24.19
CA ALA A 15 -10.63 -13.51 -22.94
C ALA A 15 -10.99 -14.65 -21.99
N LEU A 16 -12.29 -14.96 -21.84
CA LEU A 16 -12.75 -16.08 -21.01
C LEU A 16 -12.30 -17.43 -21.57
N ARG A 17 -12.30 -17.61 -22.89
CA ARG A 17 -11.77 -18.83 -23.53
C ARG A 17 -10.26 -18.97 -23.34
N LEU A 18 -9.52 -17.86 -23.44
CA LEU A 18 -8.10 -17.83 -23.15
C LEU A 18 -7.83 -18.19 -21.69
N TRP A 19 -8.57 -17.56 -20.77
CA TRP A 19 -8.48 -17.80 -19.34
C TRP A 19 -8.79 -19.26 -19.01
N ALA A 20 -9.91 -19.82 -19.48
CA ALA A 20 -10.30 -21.20 -19.24
C ALA A 20 -9.25 -22.22 -19.74
N ARG A 21 -8.44 -21.86 -20.73
CA ARG A 21 -7.32 -22.68 -21.21
C ARG A 21 -6.06 -22.56 -20.35
N LEU A 22 -5.82 -21.40 -19.75
CA LEU A 22 -4.59 -21.07 -19.02
C LEU A 22 -4.76 -20.90 -17.51
N TRP A 23 -5.97 -21.04 -16.97
CA TRP A 23 -6.30 -20.69 -15.59
C TRP A 23 -5.36 -21.34 -14.55
N PRO A 24 -4.93 -22.61 -14.65
CA PRO A 24 -4.06 -23.18 -13.62
C PRO A 24 -2.68 -22.51 -13.59
N GLN A 25 -2.20 -22.09 -14.77
CA GLN A 25 -0.90 -21.45 -14.90
C GLN A 25 -0.97 -19.97 -14.51
N LEU A 26 -2.02 -19.26 -14.92
CA LEU A 26 -2.24 -17.87 -14.53
C LEU A 26 -2.46 -17.75 -13.02
N LEU A 27 -3.36 -18.55 -12.44
CA LEU A 27 -3.58 -18.56 -11.00
C LEU A 27 -2.30 -18.97 -10.26
N GLY A 28 -1.58 -20.00 -10.71
CA GLY A 28 -0.35 -20.45 -10.04
C GLY A 28 0.75 -19.38 -9.99
N VAL A 29 0.95 -18.64 -11.09
CA VAL A 29 1.94 -17.55 -11.14
C VAL A 29 1.49 -16.37 -10.27
N LEU A 30 0.22 -15.96 -10.35
CA LEU A 30 -0.30 -14.83 -9.58
C LEU A 30 -0.37 -15.16 -8.08
N LEU A 31 -0.72 -16.39 -7.70
CA LEU A 31 -0.64 -16.87 -6.32
C LEU A 31 0.79 -16.79 -5.79
N LEU A 32 1.80 -17.08 -6.61
CA LEU A 32 3.20 -16.93 -6.21
C LEU A 32 3.56 -15.46 -5.94
N GLY A 33 3.07 -14.53 -6.76
CA GLY A 33 3.23 -13.09 -6.52
C GLY A 33 2.52 -12.62 -5.25
N TRP A 34 1.27 -13.05 -5.06
CA TRP A 34 0.48 -12.80 -3.85
C TRP A 34 1.15 -13.35 -2.59
N ALA A 35 1.66 -14.58 -2.64
CA ALA A 35 2.38 -15.21 -1.53
C ALA A 35 3.69 -14.45 -1.21
N GLY A 36 4.44 -14.07 -2.25
CA GLY A 36 5.65 -13.26 -2.10
C GLY A 36 5.35 -11.90 -1.45
N ARG A 37 4.24 -11.26 -1.81
CA ARG A 37 3.78 -10.03 -1.17
C ARG A 37 3.46 -10.23 0.30
N HIS A 38 2.67 -11.24 0.66
CA HIS A 38 2.29 -11.47 2.05
C HIS A 38 3.47 -11.89 2.93
N ALA A 39 4.36 -12.73 2.41
CA ALA A 39 5.61 -13.05 3.10
C ALA A 39 6.44 -11.78 3.36
N ALA A 40 6.46 -10.84 2.42
CA ALA A 40 7.16 -9.58 2.57
C ALA A 40 6.51 -8.65 3.60
N LEU A 41 5.17 -8.61 3.67
CA LEU A 41 4.43 -7.85 4.68
C LEU A 41 4.63 -8.41 6.08
N LEU A 42 4.58 -9.74 6.25
CA LEU A 42 4.87 -10.40 7.53
C LEU A 42 6.31 -10.15 7.96
N LEU A 43 7.28 -10.32 7.05
CA LEU A 43 8.67 -9.97 7.33
C LEU A 43 8.83 -8.49 7.70
N SER A 44 8.05 -7.61 7.07
CA SER A 44 8.06 -6.20 7.41
C SER A 44 7.56 -5.95 8.83
N ALA A 45 6.44 -6.56 9.24
CA ALA A 45 5.90 -6.41 10.59
C ALA A 45 6.94 -6.81 11.65
N GLU A 46 7.58 -7.97 11.48
CA GLU A 46 8.61 -8.47 12.41
C GLU A 46 9.83 -7.56 12.51
N VAL A 47 10.30 -7.02 11.38
CA VAL A 47 11.54 -6.22 11.35
C VAL A 47 11.31 -4.78 11.80
N THR A 48 10.06 -4.32 11.86
CA THR A 48 9.75 -2.91 12.10
C THR A 48 10.20 -2.42 13.48
N ASP A 49 10.11 -3.27 14.51
CA ASP A 49 10.42 -2.89 15.89
C ASP A 49 11.88 -2.55 16.08
N GLU A 50 12.76 -3.35 15.49
CA GLU A 50 14.20 -3.17 15.62
C GLU A 50 14.76 -2.20 14.56
N TRP A 51 14.24 -2.23 13.32
CA TRP A 51 14.79 -1.49 12.18
C TRP A 51 13.67 -0.91 11.31
N PRO A 52 13.02 0.21 11.70
CA PRO A 52 11.92 0.82 10.96
C PRO A 52 12.23 1.11 9.48
N TRP A 53 13.51 1.38 9.16
CA TRP A 53 13.95 1.65 7.79
C TRP A 53 14.00 0.41 6.89
N LEU A 54 14.09 -0.80 7.45
CA LEU A 54 14.04 -2.05 6.69
C LEU A 54 12.63 -2.38 6.18
N VAL A 55 11.59 -1.69 6.67
CA VAL A 55 10.22 -1.74 6.13
C VAL A 55 10.18 -1.35 4.65
N VAL A 56 10.98 -0.36 4.24
CA VAL A 56 11.03 0.09 2.85
C VAL A 56 11.46 -1.05 1.91
N PRO A 57 12.61 -1.71 2.10
CA PRO A 57 13.01 -2.81 1.23
C PRO A 57 12.15 -4.08 1.36
N THR A 58 11.60 -4.40 2.53
CA THR A 58 10.69 -5.54 2.67
C THR A 58 9.39 -5.31 1.89
N VAL A 59 8.70 -4.17 2.06
CA VAL A 59 7.48 -3.86 1.29
C VAL A 59 7.77 -3.77 -0.21
N ALA A 60 8.90 -3.15 -0.59
CA ALA A 60 9.34 -3.08 -1.98
C ALA A 60 9.55 -4.47 -2.60
N LEU A 61 10.01 -5.47 -1.83
CA LEU A 61 10.12 -6.85 -2.28
C LEU A 61 8.74 -7.45 -2.61
N GLY A 62 7.71 -7.13 -1.82
CA GLY A 62 6.33 -7.52 -2.11
C GLY A 62 5.79 -6.90 -3.40
N LEU A 63 6.04 -5.61 -3.63
CA LEU A 63 5.72 -4.92 -4.89
C LEU A 63 6.39 -5.59 -6.09
N VAL A 64 7.68 -5.91 -5.97
CA VAL A 64 8.46 -6.61 -7.00
C VAL A 64 7.89 -8.00 -7.28
N ALA A 65 7.47 -8.74 -6.25
CA ALA A 65 6.87 -10.06 -6.42
C ALA A 65 5.56 -10.01 -7.21
N VAL A 66 4.65 -9.09 -6.87
CA VAL A 66 3.39 -8.88 -7.60
C VAL A 66 3.68 -8.47 -9.03
N ALA A 67 4.48 -7.44 -9.23
CA ALA A 67 4.78 -6.92 -10.56
C ALA A 67 5.46 -7.97 -11.45
N ALA A 68 6.39 -8.77 -10.89
CA ALA A 68 7.02 -9.85 -11.62
C ALA A 68 6.04 -10.96 -12.00
N SER A 69 5.15 -11.36 -11.08
CA SER A 69 4.12 -12.36 -11.37
C SER A 69 3.17 -11.91 -12.48
N THR A 70 2.76 -10.63 -12.48
CA THR A 70 1.88 -10.07 -13.51
C THR A 70 2.56 -10.00 -14.87
N VAL A 71 3.84 -9.60 -14.93
CA VAL A 71 4.63 -9.62 -16.17
C VAL A 71 4.76 -11.04 -16.74
N VAL A 72 5.00 -12.03 -15.89
CA VAL A 72 5.07 -13.45 -16.30
C VAL A 72 3.70 -13.94 -16.78
N ALA A 73 2.61 -13.60 -16.10
CA ALA A 73 1.25 -13.95 -16.50
C ALA A 73 0.87 -13.34 -17.87
N LEU A 74 1.21 -12.06 -18.09
CA LEU A 74 1.05 -11.39 -19.38
C LEU A 74 1.86 -12.10 -20.48
N ARG A 75 3.13 -12.44 -20.23
CA ARG A 75 3.96 -13.18 -21.19
C ARG A 75 3.37 -14.54 -21.54
N LEU A 76 2.85 -15.26 -20.56
CA LEU A 76 2.17 -16.53 -20.78
C LEU A 76 0.92 -16.38 -21.66
N ALA A 77 0.11 -15.36 -21.39
CA ALA A 77 -1.06 -15.07 -22.20
C ALA A 77 -0.68 -14.71 -23.66
N ALA A 78 0.30 -13.84 -23.86
CA ALA A 78 0.75 -13.41 -25.19
C ALA A 78 1.39 -14.53 -26.03
N THR A 79 2.23 -15.36 -25.41
CA THR A 79 2.83 -16.51 -26.10
C THR A 79 1.76 -17.50 -26.56
N SER A 80 0.71 -17.71 -25.75
CA SER A 80 -0.41 -18.60 -26.11
C SER A 80 -1.32 -18.05 -27.22
N LEU A 81 -1.32 -16.74 -27.45
CA LEU A 81 -2.03 -16.06 -28.53
C LEU A 81 -1.16 -15.90 -29.78
N GLY A 82 0.13 -16.24 -29.72
CA GLY A 82 1.05 -16.09 -30.83
C GLY A 82 1.35 -14.62 -31.17
N VAL A 83 1.31 -13.73 -30.18
CA VAL A 83 1.51 -12.28 -30.36
C VAL A 83 2.83 -11.96 -31.07
N GLU A 84 3.89 -12.72 -30.83
CA GLU A 84 5.19 -12.57 -31.51
C GLU A 84 5.07 -12.70 -33.03
N ARG A 85 4.27 -13.65 -33.52
CA ARG A 85 4.02 -13.83 -34.95
C ARG A 85 3.18 -12.69 -35.52
N LEU A 86 2.22 -12.18 -34.74
CA LEU A 86 1.42 -11.02 -35.13
C LEU A 86 2.26 -9.75 -35.21
N LEU A 87 3.22 -9.56 -34.29
CA LEU A 87 4.19 -8.47 -34.36
C LEU A 87 5.07 -8.59 -35.61
N GLN A 88 5.54 -9.79 -35.94
CA GLN A 88 6.29 -10.05 -37.19
C GLN A 88 5.45 -9.72 -38.42
N ALA A 89 4.21 -10.21 -38.48
CA ALA A 89 3.30 -9.93 -39.59
C ALA A 89 2.91 -8.45 -39.71
N ALA A 90 2.85 -7.73 -38.59
CA ALA A 90 2.61 -6.29 -38.55
C ALA A 90 3.81 -5.46 -39.01
N GLY A 91 4.98 -6.07 -39.27
CA GLY A 91 6.22 -5.34 -39.57
C GLY A 91 6.83 -4.64 -38.35
N GLU A 92 6.37 -4.99 -37.15
CA GLU A 92 6.80 -4.41 -35.87
C GLU A 92 7.83 -5.31 -35.15
N ALA A 93 8.14 -6.50 -35.70
CA ALA A 93 9.20 -7.34 -35.17
C ALA A 93 10.58 -6.83 -35.61
N ALA A 94 11.43 -6.54 -34.62
CA ALA A 94 12.84 -6.33 -34.83
C ALA A 94 13.59 -7.66 -35.01
N ASP A 95 14.80 -7.58 -35.56
CA ASP A 95 15.78 -8.67 -35.66
C ASP A 95 15.89 -9.42 -34.30
N PRO A 96 16.06 -10.76 -34.29
CA PRO A 96 16.08 -11.55 -33.05
C PRO A 96 17.31 -11.19 -32.22
N ASP A 97 17.14 -10.21 -31.32
CA ASP A 97 18.18 -9.74 -30.41
C ASP A 97 18.32 -10.73 -29.23
N ASP A 98 19.54 -10.88 -28.73
CA ASP A 98 19.92 -11.84 -27.68
C ASP A 98 19.19 -11.61 -26.34
N ARG A 99 18.47 -10.48 -26.20
CA ARG A 99 17.63 -10.15 -25.04
C ARG A 99 16.37 -11.01 -24.95
N ASP A 100 15.87 -11.54 -26.05
CA ASP A 100 14.65 -12.37 -26.06
C ASP A 100 14.92 -13.77 -25.47
N ARG A 101 16.19 -14.16 -25.33
CA ARG A 101 16.57 -15.47 -24.78
C ARG A 101 16.57 -15.54 -23.25
N SER A 102 16.62 -14.41 -22.55
CA SER A 102 16.68 -14.38 -21.08
C SER A 102 15.42 -13.75 -20.47
N PRO A 103 14.50 -14.55 -19.91
CA PRO A 103 13.27 -14.03 -19.29
C PRO A 103 13.56 -13.08 -18.12
N LEU A 104 14.67 -13.28 -17.41
CA LEU A 104 15.11 -12.39 -16.33
C LEU A 104 15.54 -11.02 -16.85
N ARG A 105 16.24 -10.96 -17.99
CA ARG A 105 16.64 -9.69 -18.59
C ARG A 105 15.43 -8.89 -19.06
N LEU A 106 14.45 -9.58 -19.64
CA LEU A 106 13.19 -8.96 -20.02
C LEU A 106 12.44 -8.42 -18.79
N LEU A 107 12.35 -9.23 -17.73
CA LEU A 107 11.76 -8.82 -16.48
C LEU A 107 12.40 -7.54 -15.95
N THR A 108 13.74 -7.46 -15.88
CA THR A 108 14.46 -6.25 -15.43
C THR A 108 14.11 -5.00 -16.24
N VAL A 109 13.94 -5.12 -17.55
CA VAL A 109 13.63 -3.97 -18.44
C VAL A 109 12.19 -3.49 -18.26
N VAL A 110 11.25 -4.41 -18.08
CA VAL A 110 9.81 -4.10 -18.06
C VAL A 110 9.30 -3.77 -16.66
N LEU A 111 9.91 -4.37 -15.63
CA LEU A 111 9.47 -4.26 -14.26
C LEU A 111 9.55 -2.82 -13.75
N LEU A 112 10.49 -2.03 -14.29
CA LEU A 112 10.67 -0.64 -13.89
C LEU A 112 9.52 0.30 -14.34
N PRO A 113 9.19 0.41 -15.64
CA PRO A 113 8.00 1.13 -16.08
C PRO A 113 6.72 0.59 -15.44
N PHE A 114 6.63 -0.73 -15.26
CA PHE A 114 5.50 -1.37 -14.59
C PHE A 114 5.32 -0.86 -13.18
N LEU A 115 6.39 -0.87 -12.38
CA LEU A 115 6.37 -0.41 -11.00
C LEU A 115 5.96 1.06 -10.90
N ALA A 116 6.45 1.92 -11.80
CA ALA A 116 6.07 3.33 -11.84
C ALA A 116 4.58 3.54 -12.14
N VAL A 117 4.02 2.79 -13.09
CA VAL A 117 2.59 2.79 -13.37
C VAL A 117 1.81 2.25 -12.17
N TYR A 118 2.28 1.15 -11.57
CA TYR A 118 1.65 0.53 -10.41
C TYR A 118 1.58 1.50 -9.22
N THR A 119 2.64 2.26 -8.97
CA THR A 119 2.66 3.30 -7.93
C THR A 119 1.80 4.51 -8.29
N ALA A 120 1.69 4.88 -9.57
CA ALA A 120 0.89 6.04 -9.98
C ALA A 120 -0.63 5.85 -9.80
N PHE A 121 -1.09 4.60 -9.71
CA PHE A 121 -2.51 4.25 -9.57
C PHE A 121 -2.95 3.88 -8.15
N GLY A 122 -2.17 4.21 -7.12
CA GLY A 122 -2.61 4.00 -5.75
C GLY A 122 -2.29 2.61 -5.17
N HIS A 123 -1.69 1.70 -5.95
CA HIS A 123 -1.50 0.32 -5.47
C HIS A 123 -0.41 0.20 -4.40
N ALA A 124 0.57 1.11 -4.39
CA ALA A 124 1.60 1.09 -3.34
C ALA A 124 1.09 1.75 -2.05
N GLU A 125 0.14 2.68 -2.14
CA GLU A 125 -0.62 3.20 -1.00
C GLU A 125 -1.51 2.11 -0.39
N SER A 126 -2.16 1.28 -1.22
CA SER A 126 -2.94 0.15 -0.71
C SER A 126 -2.07 -0.83 0.09
N LEU A 127 -0.83 -1.07 -0.35
CA LEU A 127 0.15 -1.88 0.38
C LEU A 127 0.60 -1.23 1.68
N ALA A 128 0.83 0.09 1.67
CA ALA A 128 1.15 0.82 2.89
C ALA A 128 -0.02 0.73 3.89
N GLY A 129 -1.27 0.86 3.42
CA GLY A 129 -2.46 0.66 4.25
C GLY A 129 -2.58 -0.77 4.79
N THR A 130 -2.33 -1.79 3.96
CA THR A 130 -2.29 -3.18 4.42
C THR A 130 -1.19 -3.38 5.46
N LEU A 131 0.01 -2.84 5.24
CA LEU A 131 1.11 -2.92 6.21
C LEU A 131 0.72 -2.28 7.54
N VAL A 132 0.13 -1.08 7.52
CA VAL A 132 -0.34 -0.41 8.75
C VAL A 132 -1.32 -1.30 9.49
N ASN A 133 -2.32 -1.82 8.79
CA ASN A 133 -3.32 -2.68 9.40
C ASN A 133 -2.70 -3.97 9.95
N THR A 134 -1.80 -4.61 9.20
CA THR A 134 -1.06 -5.81 9.65
C THR A 134 -0.17 -5.53 10.84
N THR A 135 0.49 -4.37 10.88
CA THR A 135 1.37 -4.00 11.99
C THR A 135 0.56 -3.62 13.22
N GLN A 136 -0.55 -2.89 13.06
CA GLN A 136 -1.50 -2.61 14.15
C GLN A 136 -2.14 -3.88 14.70
N LEU A 137 -2.37 -4.87 13.84
CA LEU A 137 -2.83 -6.21 14.23
C LEU A 137 -1.78 -6.95 15.05
N ALA A 138 -0.53 -6.93 14.61
CA ALA A 138 0.56 -7.67 15.24
C ALA A 138 1.06 -7.01 16.54
N GLN A 139 1.05 -5.68 16.61
CA GLN A 139 1.73 -4.89 17.66
C GLN A 139 0.77 -3.99 18.47
N GLY A 140 -0.50 -3.89 18.07
CA GLY A 140 -1.51 -3.06 18.73
C GLY A 140 -1.64 -1.63 18.19
N LEU A 141 -2.56 -0.85 18.79
CA LEU A 141 -2.84 0.53 18.40
C LEU A 141 -1.73 1.47 18.88
N GLY A 142 -0.91 2.00 17.97
CA GLY A 142 0.11 3.00 18.30
C GLY A 142 1.50 2.69 17.75
N ALA A 143 1.70 1.52 17.12
CA ALA A 143 2.95 1.19 16.45
C ALA A 143 3.34 2.26 15.42
N PRO A 144 4.45 2.99 15.61
CA PRO A 144 4.73 4.23 14.90
C PRO A 144 5.34 4.01 13.52
N VAL A 145 5.14 2.87 12.85
CA VAL A 145 5.85 2.53 11.60
C VAL A 145 5.80 3.65 10.57
N LEU A 146 4.59 4.15 10.30
CA LEU A 146 4.40 5.26 9.38
C LEU A 146 4.79 6.61 9.99
N VAL A 147 4.64 6.78 11.30
CA VAL A 147 5.03 8.01 12.01
C VAL A 147 6.56 8.19 11.99
N ALA A 148 7.31 7.11 12.15
CA ALA A 148 8.77 7.10 12.07
C ALA A 148 9.29 7.43 10.67
N LEU A 149 8.50 7.12 9.64
CA LEU A 149 8.78 7.43 8.24
C LEU A 149 8.11 8.74 7.77
N ASP A 150 7.37 9.43 8.65
CA ASP A 150 6.63 10.63 8.32
C ASP A 150 7.56 11.86 8.33
N PRO A 151 7.87 12.46 7.17
CA PRO A 151 8.72 13.64 7.11
C PRO A 151 8.10 14.86 7.80
N THR A 152 6.79 14.89 8.06
CA THR A 152 6.13 16.06 8.67
C THR A 152 6.26 16.14 10.19
N GLY A 153 6.60 15.03 10.86
CA GLY A 153 6.65 14.99 12.32
C GLY A 153 7.86 15.69 12.95
N SER A 154 9.01 15.71 12.28
CA SER A 154 10.25 16.32 12.79
C SER A 154 11.22 16.69 11.68
N GLY A 155 11.95 17.80 11.85
CA GLY A 155 13.00 18.20 10.91
C GLY A 155 14.12 17.17 10.76
N TRP A 156 14.38 16.38 11.81
CA TRP A 156 15.31 15.24 11.74
C TRP A 156 14.78 14.11 10.86
N THR A 157 13.47 13.85 10.86
CA THR A 157 12.85 12.86 9.99
C THR A 157 12.93 13.29 8.53
N VAL A 158 12.69 14.58 8.22
CA VAL A 158 12.92 15.14 6.87
C VAL A 158 14.35 14.87 6.40
N LEU A 159 15.34 15.13 7.26
CA LEU A 159 16.74 14.90 6.94
C LEU A 159 17.02 13.40 6.72
N GLY A 160 16.51 12.53 7.60
CA GLY A 160 16.64 11.08 7.51
C GLY A 160 16.07 10.53 6.19
N VAL A 161 14.81 10.86 5.88
CA VAL A 161 14.16 10.48 4.61
C VAL A 161 14.97 10.98 3.42
N SER A 162 15.43 12.24 3.45
CA SER A 162 16.23 12.83 2.37
C SER A 162 17.56 12.10 2.17
N VAL A 163 18.25 11.74 3.25
CA VAL A 163 19.51 10.98 3.22
C VAL A 163 19.28 9.59 2.63
N VAL A 164 18.22 8.89 3.05
CA VAL A 164 17.87 7.56 2.51
C VAL A 164 17.52 7.65 1.03
N LEU A 165 16.76 8.66 0.61
CA LEU A 165 16.39 8.89 -0.79
C LEU A 165 17.63 9.11 -1.67
N VAL A 166 18.56 9.97 -1.21
CA VAL A 166 19.84 10.21 -1.89
C VAL A 166 20.69 8.93 -1.89
N GLY A 167 20.72 8.19 -0.78
CA GLY A 167 21.40 6.90 -0.64
C GLY A 167 20.90 5.87 -1.66
N LEU A 168 19.58 5.70 -1.77
CA LEU A 168 18.95 4.81 -2.75
C LEU A 168 19.24 5.24 -4.19
N PHE A 169 19.22 6.54 -4.47
CA PHE A 169 19.57 7.07 -5.79
C PHE A 169 21.03 6.75 -6.17
N LEU A 170 21.97 6.95 -5.25
CA LEU A 170 23.38 6.61 -5.46
C LEU A 170 23.58 5.10 -5.59
N LEU A 171 22.95 4.31 -4.73
CA LEU A 171 22.98 2.85 -4.76
C LEU A 171 22.48 2.33 -6.11
N ARG A 172 21.32 2.81 -6.58
CA ARG A 172 20.78 2.51 -7.92
C ARG A 172 21.83 2.75 -9.00
N ARG A 173 22.51 3.90 -8.97
CA ARG A 173 23.51 4.25 -9.99
C ARG A 173 24.72 3.32 -9.97
N VAL A 174 25.13 2.88 -8.79
CA VAL A 174 26.23 1.91 -8.61
C VAL A 174 25.80 0.54 -9.11
N VAL A 175 24.65 0.03 -8.69
CA VAL A 175 24.15 -1.29 -9.09
C VAL A 175 23.92 -1.35 -10.60
N ASP A 176 23.30 -0.33 -11.22
CA ASP A 176 23.11 -0.25 -12.67
C ASP A 176 24.45 -0.24 -13.43
N ARG A 177 25.46 0.48 -12.91
CA ARG A 177 26.81 0.46 -13.49
C ARG A 177 27.47 -0.92 -13.35
N LEU A 178 27.29 -1.62 -12.23
CA LEU A 178 27.82 -2.97 -12.03
C LEU A 178 27.10 -3.99 -12.90
N TYR A 179 25.78 -3.88 -13.03
CA TYR A 179 24.96 -4.72 -13.89
C TYR A 179 25.40 -4.61 -15.35
N ARG A 180 25.60 -3.38 -15.86
CA ARG A 180 26.12 -3.14 -17.22
C ARG A 180 27.52 -3.73 -17.46
N ARG A 181 28.35 -3.83 -16.41
CA ARG A 181 29.70 -4.39 -16.51
C ARG A 181 29.73 -5.91 -16.43
N THR A 182 28.91 -6.49 -15.57
CA THR A 182 28.97 -7.93 -15.24
C THR A 182 27.95 -8.77 -16.01
N GLY A 183 26.82 -8.17 -16.41
CA GLY A 183 25.70 -8.87 -17.04
C GLY A 183 24.98 -9.88 -16.14
N GLN A 184 25.26 -9.92 -14.83
CA GLN A 184 24.69 -10.91 -13.93
C GLN A 184 23.20 -10.62 -13.64
N ALA A 185 22.35 -11.65 -13.74
CA ALA A 185 20.91 -11.53 -13.52
C ALA A 185 20.55 -11.07 -12.10
N VAL A 186 21.31 -11.50 -11.09
CA VAL A 186 21.12 -11.11 -9.68
C VAL A 186 21.24 -9.59 -9.51
N LEU A 187 22.22 -8.96 -10.17
CA LEU A 187 22.37 -7.50 -10.13
C LEU A 187 21.23 -6.78 -10.86
N GLY A 188 20.64 -7.41 -11.89
CA GLY A 188 19.42 -6.92 -12.53
C GLY A 188 18.25 -6.91 -11.56
N LEU A 189 18.01 -8.01 -10.84
CA LEU A 189 16.96 -8.09 -9.82
C LEU A 189 17.19 -7.09 -8.68
N LEU A 190 18.43 -6.96 -8.21
CA LEU A 190 18.81 -5.97 -7.20
C LEU A 190 18.56 -4.54 -7.68
N THR A 191 18.83 -4.23 -8.96
CA THR A 191 18.52 -2.92 -9.53
C THR A 191 17.04 -2.61 -9.43
N VAL A 192 16.18 -3.59 -9.76
CA VAL A 192 14.73 -3.39 -9.66
C VAL A 192 14.28 -3.28 -8.21
N LEU A 193 14.82 -4.07 -7.30
CA LEU A 193 14.51 -3.96 -5.87
C LEU A 193 14.88 -2.58 -5.32
N VAL A 194 16.08 -2.07 -5.64
CA VAL A 194 16.50 -0.72 -5.24
C VAL A 194 15.60 0.35 -5.84
N GLU A 195 15.13 0.17 -7.09
CA GLU A 195 14.13 1.08 -7.64
C GLU A 195 12.78 0.98 -6.93
N ALA A 196 12.33 -0.22 -6.58
CA ALA A 196 11.11 -0.44 -5.80
C ALA A 196 11.18 0.28 -4.46
N CYS A 197 12.32 0.19 -3.77
CA CYS A 197 12.56 0.96 -2.55
C CYS A 197 12.46 2.46 -2.80
N PHE A 198 13.11 2.94 -3.87
CA PHE A 198 13.10 4.37 -4.23
C PHE A 198 11.69 4.87 -4.55
N LEU A 199 10.95 4.18 -5.43
CA LEU A 199 9.59 4.57 -5.81
C LEU A 199 8.62 4.46 -4.63
N PHE A 200 8.73 3.43 -3.79
CA PHE A 200 7.92 3.30 -2.59
C PHE A 200 8.18 4.44 -1.60
N LEU A 201 9.46 4.78 -1.35
CA LEU A 201 9.81 5.90 -0.47
C LEU A 201 9.39 7.25 -1.04
N VAL A 202 9.58 7.46 -2.35
CA VAL A 202 9.07 8.64 -3.07
C VAL A 202 7.56 8.73 -2.94
N LEU A 203 6.83 7.63 -2.98
CA LEU A 203 5.39 7.65 -2.84
C LEU A 203 4.97 8.02 -1.42
N LEU A 204 5.54 7.34 -0.42
CA LEU A 204 5.21 7.52 0.98
C LEU A 204 5.52 8.94 1.47
N SER A 205 6.68 9.47 1.07
CA SER A 205 7.15 10.78 1.51
C SER A 205 6.85 11.88 0.50
N GLY A 206 6.68 11.56 -0.78
CA GLY A 206 6.65 12.54 -1.86
C GLY A 206 5.41 13.42 -1.87
N PHE A 207 4.22 12.87 -1.59
CA PHE A 207 3.02 13.71 -1.46
C PHE A 207 3.16 14.70 -0.30
N ARG A 208 3.68 14.26 0.84
CA ARG A 208 3.95 15.15 1.99
C ARG A 208 5.04 16.17 1.70
N LEU A 209 6.11 15.78 1.01
CA LEU A 209 7.16 16.69 0.57
C LEU A 209 6.63 17.70 -0.47
N LEU A 210 5.74 17.29 -1.36
CA LEU A 210 5.06 18.16 -2.30
C LEU A 210 4.09 19.11 -1.60
N GLU A 211 3.40 18.66 -0.55
CA GLU A 211 2.57 19.52 0.30
C GLU A 211 3.42 20.55 1.04
N LEU A 212 4.55 20.15 1.63
CA LEU A 212 5.51 21.07 2.25
C LEU A 212 6.10 22.06 1.23
N LEU A 213 6.41 21.59 0.03
CA LEU A 213 6.90 22.44 -1.04
C LEU A 213 5.80 23.38 -1.56
N ARG A 214 4.56 22.88 -1.66
CA ARG A 214 3.39 23.64 -2.10
C ARG A 214 3.02 24.69 -1.06
N SER A 215 3.03 24.37 0.23
CA SER A 215 2.78 25.34 1.31
C SER A 215 3.86 26.43 1.30
N TRP A 216 5.13 26.04 1.25
CA TRP A 216 6.25 26.95 1.11
C TRP A 216 6.17 27.82 -0.15
N TRP A 217 5.74 27.25 -1.29
CA TRP A 217 5.52 28.00 -2.52
C TRP A 217 4.32 28.94 -2.41
N SER A 218 3.26 28.52 -1.71
CA SER A 218 2.04 29.29 -1.52
C SER A 218 2.24 30.56 -0.71
N GLU A 219 3.20 30.53 0.21
CA GLU A 219 3.59 31.69 1.01
C GLU A 219 4.39 32.74 0.22
N ARG A 220 4.78 32.45 -1.03
CA ARG A 220 5.59 33.37 -1.85
C ARG A 220 4.73 34.28 -2.71
N ARG A 221 5.18 35.55 -2.82
CA ARG A 221 4.57 36.65 -3.61
C ARG A 221 4.21 36.31 -5.07
N LEU A 222 4.75 35.25 -5.65
CA LEU A 222 4.44 34.80 -7.01
C LEU A 222 2.96 34.46 -7.21
N LEU A 223 2.30 33.90 -6.20
CA LEU A 223 0.85 33.62 -6.27
C LEU A 223 0.02 34.91 -6.24
N GLY A 224 0.46 35.91 -5.47
CA GLY A 224 -0.13 37.26 -5.50
C GLY A 224 -0.07 37.87 -6.90
N TRP A 225 1.07 37.72 -7.59
CA TRP A 225 1.23 38.24 -8.95
C TRP A 225 0.31 37.53 -9.96
N TRP A 226 0.08 36.23 -9.79
CA TRP A 226 -0.85 35.48 -10.65
C TRP A 226 -2.31 35.89 -10.42
N SER A 227 -2.70 36.15 -9.16
CA SER A 227 -4.02 36.69 -8.84
C SER A 227 -4.23 38.11 -9.38
N GLU A 228 -3.20 38.96 -9.32
CA GLU A 228 -3.22 40.32 -9.88
C GLU A 228 -3.38 40.28 -11.42
N LEU A 229 -2.59 39.44 -12.12
CA LEU A 229 -2.73 39.20 -13.56
C LEU A 229 -4.13 38.70 -13.96
N GLY A 230 -4.72 37.82 -13.15
CA GLY A 230 -6.09 37.35 -13.36
C GLY A 230 -7.13 38.46 -13.22
N ALA A 231 -6.98 39.32 -12.20
CA ALA A 231 -7.85 40.47 -11.99
C ALA A 231 -7.75 41.51 -13.12
N ASP A 232 -6.53 41.77 -13.62
CA ASP A 232 -6.29 42.69 -14.72
C ASP A 232 -6.89 42.18 -16.04
N LEU A 233 -6.77 40.88 -16.32
CA LEU A 233 -7.42 40.25 -17.47
C LEU A 233 -8.95 40.33 -17.35
N ALA A 234 -9.51 40.04 -16.18
CA ALA A 234 -10.95 40.16 -15.93
C ALA A 234 -11.47 41.58 -16.19
N ALA A 235 -10.74 42.60 -15.74
CA ALA A 235 -11.08 44.01 -15.97
C ALA A 235 -11.08 44.38 -17.46
N GLY A 236 -10.11 43.88 -18.25
CA GLY A 236 -10.05 44.11 -19.70
C GLY A 236 -11.23 43.50 -20.46
N PHE A 237 -11.75 42.38 -19.99
CA PHE A 237 -12.87 41.67 -20.62
C PHE A 237 -14.27 42.11 -20.15
N ALA A 238 -14.35 42.94 -19.10
CA ALA A 238 -15.63 43.50 -18.61
C ALA A 238 -16.39 44.29 -19.70
N VAL A 239 -15.68 44.82 -20.71
CA VAL A 239 -16.25 45.50 -21.89
C VAL A 239 -17.22 44.59 -22.68
N LEU A 240 -16.99 43.27 -22.68
CA LEU A 240 -17.80 42.31 -23.43
C LEU A 240 -19.05 41.82 -22.67
N ARG A 241 -19.31 42.30 -21.44
CA ARG A 241 -20.39 41.82 -20.53
C ARG A 241 -20.40 40.31 -20.28
N VAL A 242 -19.32 39.61 -20.61
CA VAL A 242 -19.11 38.21 -20.25
C VAL A 242 -18.26 38.21 -18.99
N ASP A 243 -18.82 37.66 -17.91
CA ASP A 243 -18.07 37.40 -16.68
C ASP A 243 -17.15 36.19 -16.91
N LEU A 244 -16.07 36.44 -17.64
CA LEU A 244 -15.05 35.46 -18.01
C LEU A 244 -14.48 34.73 -16.79
N PRO A 245 -14.22 35.40 -15.65
CA PRO A 245 -13.88 34.72 -14.40
C PRO A 245 -14.92 33.67 -14.01
N ALA A 246 -16.20 34.04 -13.95
CA ALA A 246 -17.25 33.10 -13.56
C ALA A 246 -17.47 31.95 -14.56
N VAL A 247 -17.20 32.15 -15.86
CA VAL A 247 -17.22 31.09 -16.88
C VAL A 247 -16.01 30.18 -16.74
N TRP A 248 -14.82 30.76 -16.54
CA TRP A 248 -13.59 30.03 -16.31
C TRP A 248 -13.66 29.19 -15.04
N ASP A 249 -14.13 29.76 -13.92
CA ASP A 249 -14.29 29.07 -12.66
C ASP A 249 -15.25 27.89 -12.79
N ARG A 250 -16.40 28.07 -13.46
CA ARG A 250 -17.32 26.95 -13.75
C ARG A 250 -16.71 25.92 -14.69
N ALA A 251 -15.94 26.33 -15.69
CA ALA A 251 -15.29 25.40 -16.61
C ALA A 251 -14.19 24.60 -15.91
N VAL A 252 -13.40 25.26 -15.06
CA VAL A 252 -12.36 24.64 -14.22
C VAL A 252 -13.00 23.76 -13.16
N GLU A 253 -14.11 24.16 -12.53
CA GLU A 253 -14.86 23.34 -11.58
C GLU A 253 -15.41 22.10 -12.28
N LEU A 254 -16.12 22.24 -13.40
CA LEU A 254 -16.64 21.10 -14.18
C LEU A 254 -15.50 20.19 -14.66
N TRP A 255 -14.39 20.77 -15.12
CA TRP A 255 -13.23 20.00 -15.52
C TRP A 255 -12.61 19.26 -14.33
N SER A 256 -12.33 19.94 -13.22
CA SER A 256 -11.59 19.39 -12.07
C SER A 256 -12.41 18.44 -11.19
N THR A 257 -13.72 18.66 -11.06
CA THR A 257 -14.61 17.88 -10.18
C THR A 257 -15.29 16.71 -10.89
N LEU A 258 -15.64 16.85 -12.18
CA LEU A 258 -16.40 15.84 -12.91
C LEU A 258 -15.55 15.12 -13.96
N LEU A 259 -14.96 15.87 -14.90
CA LEU A 259 -14.31 15.26 -16.05
C LEU A 259 -12.95 14.65 -15.71
N TRP A 260 -12.12 15.39 -14.97
CA TRP A 260 -10.75 15.01 -14.66
C TRP A 260 -10.69 13.74 -13.79
N PRO A 261 -11.48 13.60 -12.70
CA PRO A 261 -11.46 12.37 -11.90
C PRO A 261 -11.93 11.16 -12.71
N VAL A 262 -12.97 11.28 -13.53
CA VAL A 262 -13.43 10.18 -14.40
C VAL A 262 -12.36 9.82 -15.43
N VAL A 263 -11.74 10.81 -16.09
CA VAL A 263 -10.67 10.56 -17.06
C VAL A 263 -9.45 9.93 -16.40
N TRP A 264 -9.07 10.42 -15.23
CA TRP A 264 -7.90 9.94 -14.49
C TRP A 264 -8.15 8.56 -13.89
N GLU A 265 -9.16 8.42 -13.04
CA GLU A 265 -9.41 7.20 -12.28
C GLU A 265 -10.00 6.08 -13.15
N ARG A 266 -10.91 6.38 -14.08
CA ARG A 266 -11.65 5.33 -14.82
C ARG A 266 -11.06 5.01 -16.19
N LEU A 267 -10.46 6.00 -16.87
CA LEU A 267 -9.94 5.79 -18.22
C LEU A 267 -8.43 5.55 -18.23
N SER A 268 -7.66 6.28 -17.42
CA SER A 268 -6.21 6.23 -17.52
C SER A 268 -5.62 4.92 -17.00
N GLU A 269 -6.21 4.30 -15.97
CA GLU A 269 -5.77 2.99 -15.45
C GLU A 269 -5.88 1.87 -16.49
N PRO A 270 -7.04 1.58 -17.12
CA PRO A 270 -7.13 0.55 -18.16
C PRO A 270 -6.20 0.82 -19.34
N VAL A 271 -6.05 2.09 -19.71
CA VAL A 271 -5.18 2.54 -20.80
C VAL A 271 -3.71 2.31 -20.47
N ALA A 272 -3.30 2.59 -19.23
CA ALA A 272 -1.95 2.34 -18.75
C ALA A 272 -1.66 0.84 -18.68
N TRP A 273 -2.60 0.02 -18.20
CA TRP A 273 -2.49 -1.44 -18.23
C TRP A 273 -2.32 -1.98 -19.64
N LEU A 274 -3.03 -1.41 -20.62
CA LEU A 274 -2.90 -1.78 -22.02
C LEU A 274 -1.54 -1.38 -22.60
N ALA A 275 -1.03 -0.20 -22.24
CA ALA A 275 0.32 0.24 -22.60
C ALA A 275 1.40 -0.66 -21.98
N LEU A 276 1.23 -1.06 -20.71
CA LEU A 276 2.10 -2.02 -20.03
C LEU A 276 2.07 -3.39 -20.69
N ALA A 277 0.89 -3.89 -21.04
CA ALA A 277 0.74 -5.14 -21.77
C ALA A 277 1.50 -5.08 -23.10
N ALA A 278 1.36 -3.99 -23.85
CA ALA A 278 2.10 -3.80 -25.11
C ALA A 278 3.62 -3.77 -24.92
N LEU A 279 4.11 -3.13 -23.84
CA LEU A 279 5.52 -3.14 -23.46
C LEU A 279 5.97 -4.57 -23.11
N VAL A 280 5.20 -5.26 -22.26
CA VAL A 280 5.48 -6.64 -21.85
C VAL A 280 5.52 -7.55 -23.05
N PHE A 281 4.63 -7.41 -24.03
CA PHE A 281 4.57 -8.31 -25.19
C PHE A 281 5.71 -8.12 -26.19
N GLY A 282 6.63 -7.20 -25.93
CA GLY A 282 7.82 -7.03 -26.74
C GLY A 282 7.55 -6.26 -28.04
N SER A 283 6.53 -5.39 -28.07
CA SER A 283 6.56 -4.28 -29.03
C SER A 283 7.78 -3.44 -28.66
N ARG A 284 8.94 -3.76 -29.24
CA ARG A 284 10.09 -2.86 -29.18
C ARG A 284 9.69 -1.66 -30.01
N VAL A 285 9.14 -0.68 -29.32
CA VAL A 285 9.16 0.68 -29.81
C VAL A 285 10.63 1.02 -29.97
N LEU A 286 11.02 1.15 -31.24
CA LEU A 286 12.21 1.83 -31.66
C LEU A 286 12.54 2.94 -30.66
N SER A 287 13.73 2.92 -30.07
CA SER A 287 14.17 4.06 -29.28
C SER A 287 13.93 5.32 -30.11
N LEU A 288 13.57 6.44 -29.50
CA LEU A 288 13.44 7.69 -30.26
C LEU A 288 14.72 7.98 -31.07
N ALA A 289 15.88 7.48 -30.64
CA ALA A 289 17.11 7.45 -31.42
C ALA A 289 16.98 6.63 -32.71
N ASP A 290 16.40 5.43 -32.68
CA ASP A 290 16.19 4.54 -33.85
C ASP A 290 15.06 5.03 -34.76
N VAL A 291 13.95 5.53 -34.19
CA VAL A 291 12.87 6.18 -34.98
C VAL A 291 13.44 7.41 -35.67
N TRP A 292 14.21 8.24 -34.95
CA TRP A 292 14.78 9.46 -35.50
C TRP A 292 15.93 9.17 -36.45
N GLN A 293 16.71 8.09 -36.27
CA GLN A 293 17.67 7.60 -37.25
C GLN A 293 16.96 7.10 -38.50
N ARG A 294 15.92 6.27 -38.37
CA ARG A 294 15.12 5.81 -39.51
C ARG A 294 14.40 6.96 -40.22
N MET A 295 13.92 7.96 -39.48
CA MET A 295 13.31 9.18 -40.04
C MET A 295 14.36 10.12 -40.65
N ALA A 296 15.61 10.10 -40.17
CA ALA A 296 16.74 10.80 -40.77
C ALA A 296 17.30 10.08 -42.02
N GLU A 297 17.19 8.76 -42.07
CA GLU A 297 17.53 7.93 -43.24
C GLU A 297 16.42 7.98 -44.30
N SER A 298 15.16 8.17 -43.90
CA SER A 298 14.00 8.24 -44.81
C SER A 298 13.66 9.68 -45.27
N ALA A 299 14.30 10.71 -44.70
CA ALA A 299 14.12 12.09 -45.14
C ALA A 299 15.15 12.44 -46.23
N PRO A 300 14.73 12.95 -47.41
CA PRO A 300 15.68 13.55 -48.34
C PRO A 300 16.34 14.73 -47.63
N ALA A 301 17.68 14.77 -47.64
CA ALA A 301 18.47 15.76 -46.92
C ALA A 301 17.93 17.20 -47.12
N PRO A 302 17.78 17.96 -46.02
CA PRO A 302 18.64 19.13 -45.94
C PRO A 302 19.24 19.37 -44.54
N VAL A 303 20.56 19.53 -44.56
CA VAL A 303 21.43 20.40 -43.77
C VAL A 303 20.73 21.33 -42.74
N ALA A 304 20.48 20.90 -41.50
CA ALA A 304 20.17 21.86 -40.41
C ALA A 304 20.28 21.38 -38.95
N ARG A 305 20.76 20.18 -38.61
CA ARG A 305 20.57 19.62 -37.24
C ARG A 305 21.77 19.47 -36.28
N PRO A 306 23.06 19.49 -36.66
CA PRO A 306 24.13 19.38 -35.65
C PRO A 306 24.22 20.63 -34.73
N ARG A 307 23.70 21.78 -35.17
CA ARG A 307 23.90 23.07 -34.49
C ARG A 307 23.11 23.25 -33.20
N LEU A 308 21.96 22.59 -33.00
CA LEU A 308 21.15 22.76 -31.79
C LEU A 308 21.71 21.93 -30.62
N ARG A 309 22.16 20.70 -30.90
CA ARG A 309 22.83 19.83 -29.93
C ARG A 309 24.18 20.42 -29.51
N ASP A 310 24.94 20.97 -30.47
CA ASP A 310 26.17 21.70 -30.18
C ASP A 310 25.93 23.01 -29.41
N ARG A 311 24.77 23.66 -29.58
CA ARG A 311 24.38 24.84 -28.81
C ARG A 311 23.99 24.48 -27.38
N LEU A 312 23.29 23.37 -27.17
CA LEU A 312 22.99 22.86 -25.83
C LEU A 312 24.24 22.36 -25.10
N HIS A 313 25.14 21.66 -25.79
CA HIS A 313 26.43 21.25 -25.23
C HIS A 313 27.33 22.46 -24.93
N ARG A 314 27.35 23.50 -25.78
CA ARG A 314 28.04 24.77 -25.48
C ARG A 314 27.37 25.58 -24.38
N ALA A 315 26.05 25.55 -24.25
CA ALA A 315 25.31 26.18 -23.16
C ALA A 315 25.54 25.47 -21.82
N ALA A 316 25.66 24.13 -21.82
CA ALA A 316 26.04 23.35 -20.66
C ALA A 316 27.52 23.54 -20.27
N ALA A 317 28.40 23.68 -21.26
CA ALA A 317 29.82 23.98 -21.05
C ALA A 317 30.04 25.40 -20.50
N SER A 318 29.21 26.38 -20.89
CA SER A 318 29.29 27.78 -20.47
C SER A 318 28.47 28.14 -19.22
N ALA A 319 27.62 27.24 -18.72
CA ALA A 319 26.87 27.47 -17.47
C ALA A 319 27.75 27.20 -16.25
N THR A 320 27.94 28.19 -15.37
CA THR A 320 28.67 28.08 -14.10
C THR A 320 27.72 27.82 -12.92
N GLY A 321 28.17 27.01 -11.97
CA GLY A 321 27.54 26.78 -10.67
C GLY A 321 26.17 26.07 -10.72
N VAL A 322 25.17 26.70 -10.11
CA VAL A 322 23.84 26.14 -9.83
C VAL A 322 23.07 25.76 -11.10
N ARG A 323 23.24 26.50 -12.21
CA ARG A 323 22.56 26.20 -13.47
C ARG A 323 23.09 24.93 -14.14
N ARG A 324 24.38 24.60 -13.97
CA ARG A 324 24.95 23.34 -14.47
C ARG A 324 24.46 22.15 -13.65
N VAL A 325 24.38 22.31 -12.33
CA VAL A 325 23.81 21.30 -11.43
C VAL A 325 22.31 21.13 -11.72
N ALA A 326 21.54 22.20 -11.88
CA ALA A 326 20.13 22.15 -12.23
C ALA A 326 19.90 21.48 -13.60
N LEU A 327 20.69 21.82 -14.63
CA LEU A 327 20.59 21.18 -15.93
C LEU A 327 21.06 19.72 -15.93
N GLN A 328 22.05 19.35 -15.09
CA GLN A 328 22.45 17.96 -14.90
C GLN A 328 21.39 17.17 -14.13
N VAL A 329 20.82 17.73 -13.07
CA VAL A 329 19.73 17.13 -12.30
C VAL A 329 18.49 16.98 -13.18
N GLN A 330 18.16 18.00 -13.98
CA GLN A 330 17.07 17.97 -14.94
C GLN A 330 17.31 16.91 -16.03
N GLN A 331 18.51 16.84 -16.62
CA GLN A 331 18.84 15.80 -17.61
C GLN A 331 18.90 14.40 -17.00
N VAL A 332 19.30 14.26 -15.74
CA VAL A 332 19.41 12.97 -15.04
C VAL A 332 18.04 12.47 -14.55
N LEU A 333 17.17 13.37 -14.09
CA LEU A 333 15.80 13.03 -13.66
C LEU A 333 14.85 12.89 -14.85
N LEU A 334 14.80 13.87 -15.76
CA LEU A 334 13.84 13.85 -16.88
C LEU A 334 14.33 13.03 -18.07
N GLY A 335 15.64 12.95 -18.31
CA GLY A 335 16.17 12.15 -19.42
C GLY A 335 15.95 10.65 -19.24
N ASP A 336 16.05 10.15 -17.99
CA ASP A 336 15.83 8.73 -17.68
C ASP A 336 14.33 8.36 -17.64
N VAL A 337 13.47 9.34 -17.33
CA VAL A 337 12.01 9.22 -17.41
C VAL A 337 11.59 9.15 -18.88
N ASP A 338 11.99 10.12 -19.70
CA ASP A 338 11.62 10.18 -21.12
C ASP A 338 12.02 8.89 -21.87
N ASP A 339 13.25 8.41 -21.69
CA ASP A 339 13.72 7.18 -22.35
C ASP A 339 12.92 5.91 -21.94
N LYS A 340 12.29 5.91 -20.76
CA LYS A 340 11.52 4.76 -20.23
C LYS A 340 10.03 4.80 -20.58
N TYR A 341 9.41 5.98 -20.60
CA TYR A 341 7.96 6.12 -20.80
C TYR A 341 7.56 6.41 -22.25
N LEU A 342 8.49 6.89 -23.09
CA LEU A 342 8.24 7.08 -24.51
C LEU A 342 7.84 5.80 -25.25
N PRO A 343 8.47 4.63 -24.99
CA PRO A 343 8.03 3.36 -25.54
C PRO A 343 6.56 3.04 -25.23
N THR A 344 6.15 3.15 -23.96
CA THR A 344 4.76 2.88 -23.56
C THR A 344 3.76 3.78 -24.28
N TRP A 345 4.10 5.05 -24.49
CA TRP A 345 3.22 6.00 -25.19
C TRP A 345 3.05 5.66 -26.68
N GLN A 346 4.12 5.25 -27.35
CA GLN A 346 4.05 4.88 -28.77
C GLN A 346 3.27 3.56 -28.96
N SER A 347 3.48 2.57 -28.10
CA SER A 347 2.67 1.34 -28.09
C SER A 347 1.20 1.64 -27.82
N LEU A 348 0.91 2.57 -26.90
CA LEU A 348 -0.45 3.01 -26.68
C LEU A 348 -1.04 3.67 -27.93
N ARG A 349 -0.29 4.53 -28.61
CA ARG A 349 -0.70 5.16 -29.87
C ARG A 349 -1.05 4.12 -30.94
N LEU A 350 -0.34 2.99 -31.01
CA LEU A 350 -0.67 1.89 -31.92
C LEU A 350 -2.04 1.28 -31.59
N VAL A 351 -2.32 1.05 -30.31
CA VAL A 351 -3.63 0.53 -29.89
C VAL A 351 -4.75 1.54 -30.13
N LEU A 352 -4.51 2.83 -29.87
CA LEU A 352 -5.45 3.90 -30.19
C LEU A 352 -5.75 3.98 -31.70
N ARG A 353 -4.75 3.70 -32.56
CA ARG A 353 -4.91 3.61 -34.02
C ARG A 353 -5.70 2.38 -34.49
N ALA A 354 -5.85 1.34 -33.66
CA ALA A 354 -6.67 0.19 -34.02
C ALA A 354 -8.16 0.56 -34.19
N GLY A 355 -8.60 1.64 -33.53
CA GLY A 355 -9.90 2.28 -33.71
C GLY A 355 -10.67 2.47 -32.41
N LEU A 356 -11.49 3.52 -32.34
CA LEU A 356 -12.29 3.86 -31.16
C LEU A 356 -13.26 2.75 -30.72
N GLY A 357 -13.75 1.94 -31.66
CA GLY A 357 -14.62 0.80 -31.35
C GLY A 357 -13.92 -0.28 -30.52
N LEU A 358 -12.66 -0.63 -30.87
CA LEU A 358 -11.88 -1.62 -30.11
C LEU A 358 -11.53 -1.08 -28.72
N LEU A 359 -11.06 0.17 -28.65
CA LEU A 359 -10.72 0.81 -27.39
C LEU A 359 -11.94 0.92 -26.48
N GLY A 360 -13.07 1.38 -27.01
CA GLY A 360 -14.34 1.46 -26.28
C GLY A 360 -14.79 0.07 -25.81
N GLY A 361 -14.69 -0.95 -26.66
CA GLY A 361 -15.04 -2.32 -26.30
C GLY A 361 -14.16 -2.88 -25.17
N TYR A 362 -12.85 -2.62 -25.25
CA TYR A 362 -11.89 -2.96 -24.20
C TYR A 362 -12.21 -2.23 -22.89
N LEU A 363 -12.46 -0.92 -22.92
CA LEU A 363 -12.79 -0.14 -21.72
C LEU A 363 -14.07 -0.65 -21.05
N VAL A 364 -15.10 -1.01 -21.83
CA VAL A 364 -16.33 -1.62 -21.30
C VAL A 364 -16.05 -2.99 -20.69
N ALA A 365 -15.28 -3.84 -21.36
CA ALA A 365 -14.93 -5.17 -20.84
C ALA A 365 -14.09 -5.08 -19.55
N PHE A 366 -13.12 -4.16 -19.50
CA PHE A 366 -12.30 -3.90 -18.32
C PHE A 366 -13.16 -3.36 -17.17
N THR A 367 -14.06 -2.41 -17.43
CA THR A 367 -14.98 -1.87 -16.42
C THR A 367 -15.93 -2.95 -15.90
N ALA A 368 -16.46 -3.81 -16.77
CA ALA A 368 -17.29 -4.93 -16.36
C ALA A 368 -16.53 -5.91 -15.45
N LEU A 369 -15.24 -6.11 -15.71
CA LEU A 369 -14.38 -6.94 -14.85
C LEU A 369 -14.14 -6.29 -13.48
N GLN A 370 -13.94 -4.96 -13.42
CA GLN A 370 -13.83 -4.24 -12.14
C GLN A 370 -15.14 -4.29 -11.33
N LEU A 371 -16.29 -4.18 -12.00
CA LEU A 371 -17.59 -4.36 -11.35
C LEU A 371 -17.78 -5.79 -10.83
N LEU A 372 -17.30 -6.80 -11.56
CA LEU A 372 -17.31 -8.18 -11.09
C LEU A 372 -16.46 -8.35 -9.83
N ALA A 373 -15.30 -7.70 -9.76
CA ALA A 373 -14.44 -7.72 -8.57
C ALA A 373 -15.17 -7.15 -7.34
N LEU A 374 -15.78 -5.98 -7.47
CA LEU A 374 -16.56 -5.36 -6.39
C LEU A 374 -17.76 -6.22 -5.96
N LEU A 375 -18.45 -6.85 -6.91
CA LEU A 375 -19.55 -7.76 -6.61
C LEU A 375 -19.06 -9.00 -5.87
N LEU A 376 -17.91 -9.55 -6.27
CA LEU A 376 -17.34 -10.74 -5.65
C LEU A 376 -16.90 -10.46 -4.21
N ASP A 377 -16.20 -9.34 -3.99
CA ASP A 377 -15.80 -8.87 -2.66
C ASP A 377 -17.03 -8.66 -1.75
N HIS A 378 -18.09 -8.03 -2.27
CA HIS A 378 -19.34 -7.85 -1.53
C HIS A 378 -20.03 -9.19 -1.22
N LEU A 379 -20.08 -10.12 -2.18
CA LEU A 379 -20.69 -11.44 -1.97
C LEU A 379 -19.91 -12.27 -0.95
N LEU A 380 -18.58 -12.26 -1.02
CA LEU A 380 -17.72 -12.92 -0.04
C LEU A 380 -17.92 -12.30 1.34
N THR A 381 -17.98 -10.97 1.42
CA THR A 381 -18.21 -10.26 2.68
C THR A 381 -19.57 -10.63 3.29
N CYS A 382 -20.63 -10.66 2.48
CA CYS A 382 -21.96 -11.10 2.89
C CYS A 382 -22.01 -12.58 3.29
N LEU A 383 -21.21 -13.43 2.65
CA LEU A 383 -21.13 -14.86 2.94
C LEU A 383 -20.45 -15.13 4.30
N VAL A 384 -19.42 -14.36 4.65
CA VAL A 384 -18.78 -14.42 5.98
C VAL A 384 -19.75 -13.91 7.05
N GLY A 385 -20.51 -12.85 6.75
CA GLY A 385 -21.50 -12.27 7.65
C GLY A 385 -20.88 -11.50 8.83
N PRO A 386 -21.70 -10.98 9.76
CA PRO A 386 -21.22 -10.29 10.95
C PRO A 386 -20.42 -11.28 11.81
N SER A 387 -19.11 -11.06 11.88
CA SER A 387 -18.16 -11.91 12.59
C SER A 387 -17.26 -11.05 13.45
N ASP A 388 -16.61 -11.68 14.43
CA ASP A 388 -15.60 -11.00 15.25
C ASP A 388 -14.48 -10.41 14.37
N VAL A 389 -13.92 -9.28 14.80
CA VAL A 389 -12.88 -8.57 14.04
C VAL A 389 -11.65 -9.46 13.86
N GLY A 390 -11.33 -10.32 14.84
CA GLY A 390 -10.23 -11.28 14.74
C GLY A 390 -10.42 -12.27 13.59
N LEU A 391 -11.65 -12.77 13.39
CA LEU A 391 -11.96 -13.63 12.24
C LEU A 391 -11.81 -12.87 10.93
N TRP A 392 -12.25 -11.60 10.88
CA TRP A 392 -12.07 -10.76 9.69
C TRP A 392 -10.59 -10.52 9.36
N ALA A 393 -9.77 -10.19 10.37
CA ALA A 393 -8.34 -10.02 10.19
C ALA A 393 -7.66 -11.29 9.66
N LEU A 394 -8.10 -12.45 10.16
CA LEU A 394 -7.62 -13.75 9.70
C LEU A 394 -8.05 -14.08 8.27
N LEU A 395 -9.30 -13.78 7.92
CA LEU A 395 -9.85 -14.06 6.60
C LEU A 395 -9.38 -13.04 5.55
N GLN A 396 -9.04 -11.81 5.95
CA GLN A 396 -8.74 -10.71 5.03
C GLN A 396 -7.72 -11.08 3.94
N PRO A 397 -6.57 -11.71 4.23
CA PRO A 397 -5.64 -12.13 3.19
C PRO A 397 -6.30 -13.06 2.18
N PHE A 398 -7.08 -14.03 2.65
CA PHE A 398 -7.77 -15.00 1.79
C PHE A 398 -8.90 -14.37 0.98
N LEU A 399 -9.60 -13.39 1.56
CA LEU A 399 -10.63 -12.64 0.86
C LEU A 399 -10.01 -11.90 -0.33
N THR A 400 -8.84 -11.26 -0.18
CA THR A 400 -8.15 -10.57 -1.29
C THR A 400 -7.64 -11.49 -2.41
N LEU A 401 -7.65 -12.82 -2.25
CA LEU A 401 -7.28 -13.74 -3.34
C LEU A 401 -8.18 -13.57 -4.57
N ASP A 402 -9.43 -13.17 -4.33
CA ASP A 402 -10.42 -12.97 -5.37
C ASP A 402 -9.99 -11.87 -6.36
N SER A 403 -9.54 -10.73 -5.85
CA SER A 403 -9.16 -9.54 -6.62
C SER A 403 -7.72 -9.66 -7.13
N ASP A 404 -6.79 -10.04 -6.26
CA ASP A 404 -5.36 -10.08 -6.58
C ASP A 404 -4.96 -11.24 -7.50
N VAL A 405 -5.71 -12.34 -7.46
CA VAL A 405 -5.39 -13.55 -8.24
C VAL A 405 -6.47 -13.83 -9.28
N LEU A 406 -7.73 -13.99 -8.88
CA LEU A 406 -8.78 -14.41 -9.81
C LEU A 406 -9.12 -13.28 -10.80
N VAL A 407 -9.46 -12.09 -10.33
CA VAL A 407 -9.78 -10.94 -11.19
C VAL A 407 -8.56 -10.52 -11.99
N MET A 408 -7.38 -10.41 -11.38
CA MET A 408 -6.13 -10.11 -12.10
C MET A 408 -5.84 -11.12 -13.22
N SER A 409 -6.11 -12.41 -13.02
CA SER A 409 -5.92 -13.43 -14.07
C SER A 409 -6.86 -13.25 -15.27
N LEU A 410 -8.10 -12.82 -15.02
CA LEU A 410 -9.06 -12.44 -16.06
C LEU A 410 -8.62 -11.13 -16.74
N GLN A 411 -8.13 -10.15 -15.97
CA GLN A 411 -7.65 -8.86 -16.48
C GLN A 411 -6.48 -9.04 -17.44
N VAL A 412 -5.50 -9.87 -17.07
CA VAL A 412 -4.38 -10.28 -17.93
C VAL A 412 -4.88 -10.90 -19.23
N SER A 413 -5.94 -11.71 -19.16
CA SER A 413 -6.52 -12.35 -20.34
C SER A 413 -7.21 -11.34 -21.26
N VAL A 414 -7.98 -10.40 -20.70
CA VAL A 414 -8.62 -9.30 -21.45
C VAL A 414 -7.57 -8.41 -22.12
N LEU A 415 -6.52 -8.04 -21.40
CA LEU A 415 -5.39 -7.25 -21.91
C LEU A 415 -4.70 -7.93 -23.11
N ALA A 416 -4.39 -9.22 -22.97
CA ALA A 416 -3.73 -9.99 -24.01
C ALA A 416 -4.60 -10.11 -25.28
N VAL A 417 -5.90 -10.37 -25.11
CA VAL A 417 -6.85 -10.49 -26.23
C VAL A 417 -7.09 -9.14 -26.90
N ALA A 418 -7.26 -8.05 -26.14
CA ALA A 418 -7.44 -6.71 -26.69
C ALA A 418 -6.22 -6.29 -27.52
N PHE A 419 -5.01 -6.53 -27.02
CA PHE A 419 -3.78 -6.23 -27.75
C PHE A 419 -3.60 -7.11 -29.00
N SER A 420 -3.82 -8.42 -28.89
CA SER A 420 -3.79 -9.33 -30.04
C SER A 420 -4.81 -8.94 -31.11
N SER A 421 -5.98 -8.46 -30.70
CA SER A 421 -7.02 -7.95 -31.60
C SER A 421 -6.60 -6.64 -32.27
N ALA A 422 -5.90 -5.76 -31.56
CA ALA A 422 -5.33 -4.53 -32.13
C ALA A 422 -4.28 -4.85 -33.20
N LEU A 423 -3.35 -5.78 -32.91
CA LEU A 423 -2.31 -6.20 -33.84
C LEU A 423 -2.86 -6.90 -35.07
N SER A 424 -3.83 -7.81 -34.91
CA SER A 424 -4.43 -8.50 -36.05
C SER A 424 -5.10 -7.52 -37.03
N ARG A 425 -5.80 -6.50 -36.51
CA ARG A 425 -6.37 -5.42 -37.34
C ARG A 425 -5.29 -4.62 -38.07
N PHE A 426 -4.15 -4.39 -37.43
CA PHE A 426 -3.02 -3.69 -38.05
C PHE A 426 -2.36 -4.53 -39.14
N ALA A 427 -2.09 -5.80 -38.88
CA ALA A 427 -1.52 -6.73 -39.86
C ALA A 427 -2.40 -6.85 -41.12
N VAL A 428 -3.73 -6.92 -40.95
CA VAL A 428 -4.68 -6.93 -42.08
C VAL A 428 -4.61 -5.62 -42.88
N ARG A 429 -4.52 -4.46 -42.21
CA ARG A 429 -4.36 -3.16 -42.90
C ARG A 429 -3.01 -3.02 -43.62
N ALA A 430 -1.97 -3.65 -43.10
CA ALA A 430 -0.64 -3.68 -43.71
C ALA A 430 -0.55 -4.65 -44.91
N GLY A 431 -1.64 -5.36 -45.25
CA GLY A 431 -1.69 -6.29 -46.36
C GLY A 431 -1.02 -7.64 -46.07
N ALA A 432 -0.72 -7.94 -44.80
CA ALA A 432 -0.23 -9.25 -44.42
C ALA A 432 -1.35 -10.30 -44.61
N VAL A 433 -1.02 -11.41 -45.26
CA VAL A 433 -1.93 -12.56 -45.37
C VAL A 433 -2.27 -13.00 -43.94
N PRO A 434 -3.56 -13.15 -43.58
CA PRO A 434 -3.94 -13.53 -42.24
C PRO A 434 -3.29 -14.88 -41.91
N ALA A 435 -2.25 -14.82 -41.08
CA ALA A 435 -1.66 -16.01 -40.53
C ALA A 435 -2.77 -16.71 -39.75
N THR A 436 -3.23 -17.86 -40.25
CA THR A 436 -4.19 -18.68 -39.51
C THR A 436 -3.55 -18.93 -38.14
N PRO A 437 -4.24 -18.65 -37.02
CA PRO A 437 -3.70 -18.97 -35.71
C PRO A 437 -3.63 -20.49 -35.61
N ALA A 438 -2.53 -21.06 -36.11
CA ALA A 438 -2.18 -22.44 -35.88
C ALA A 438 -2.15 -22.56 -34.37
N GLY A 439 -3.01 -23.41 -33.82
CA GLY A 439 -3.04 -23.73 -32.41
C GLY A 439 -1.70 -24.34 -32.03
N VAL A 440 -0.71 -23.50 -31.79
CA VAL A 440 0.52 -23.87 -31.12
C VAL A 440 0.04 -24.24 -29.74
N ARG A 441 -0.17 -25.55 -29.52
CA ARG A 441 -0.28 -26.08 -28.16
C ARG A 441 0.98 -25.58 -27.47
N PRO A 442 0.88 -24.73 -26.44
CA PRO A 442 2.06 -24.32 -25.71
C PRO A 442 2.70 -25.59 -25.18
N SER A 443 3.83 -26.00 -25.76
CA SER A 443 4.64 -27.12 -25.28
C SER A 443 5.53 -26.65 -24.14
N ILE A 444 5.03 -25.74 -23.30
CA ILE A 444 5.49 -25.71 -21.93
C ILE A 444 4.92 -26.99 -21.33
N ARG A 445 5.72 -28.07 -21.35
CA ARG A 445 5.46 -29.25 -20.52
C ARG A 445 5.55 -28.78 -19.08
N VAL A 446 4.46 -28.18 -18.62
CA VAL A 446 4.22 -27.91 -17.22
C VAL A 446 3.95 -29.28 -16.62
N GLY A 447 5.04 -29.97 -16.25
CA GLY A 447 4.99 -31.32 -15.69
C GLY A 447 4.13 -31.34 -14.42
N ALA A 448 3.80 -32.54 -13.94
CA ALA A 448 3.14 -32.73 -12.64
C ALA A 448 3.75 -31.89 -11.50
N ALA A 449 5.03 -31.52 -11.64
CA ALA A 449 5.76 -30.54 -10.83
C ALA A 449 5.05 -29.19 -10.61
N SER A 450 4.27 -28.63 -11.54
CA SER A 450 3.58 -27.35 -11.28
C SER A 450 2.31 -27.51 -10.45
N ARG A 451 1.61 -28.64 -10.61
CA ARG A 451 0.46 -28.97 -9.76
C ARG A 451 0.93 -29.23 -8.33
N LEU A 452 2.09 -29.89 -8.19
CA LEU A 452 2.83 -30.00 -6.95
C LEU A 452 3.30 -28.64 -6.42
N GLY A 453 3.80 -27.74 -7.28
CA GLY A 453 4.21 -26.40 -6.87
C GLY A 453 3.07 -25.55 -6.33
N VAL A 454 1.89 -25.58 -6.97
CA VAL A 454 0.68 -24.91 -6.46
C VAL A 454 0.22 -25.55 -5.16
N ALA A 455 0.20 -26.88 -5.06
CA ALA A 455 -0.19 -27.58 -3.83
C ALA A 455 0.78 -27.30 -2.68
N VAL A 456 2.09 -27.33 -2.92
CA VAL A 456 3.12 -27.01 -1.93
C VAL A 456 2.99 -25.55 -1.51
N LEU A 457 2.82 -24.62 -2.45
CA LEU A 457 2.59 -23.20 -2.12
C LEU A 457 1.34 -23.03 -1.25
N LEU A 458 0.22 -23.69 -1.61
CA LEU A 458 -1.02 -23.67 -0.83
C LEU A 458 -0.84 -24.27 0.56
N CYS A 459 -0.11 -25.39 0.67
CA CYS A 459 0.24 -26.01 1.95
C CYS A 459 1.22 -25.15 2.77
N THR A 460 2.12 -24.41 2.12
CA THR A 460 3.04 -23.50 2.81
C THR A 460 2.28 -22.28 3.31
N LEU A 461 1.32 -21.77 2.54
CA LEU A 461 0.42 -20.69 2.94
C LEU A 461 -0.52 -21.10 4.07
N LEU A 462 -1.10 -22.31 3.99
CA LEU A 462 -1.87 -22.91 5.08
C LEU A 462 -1.00 -23.13 6.32
N GLY A 463 0.25 -23.56 6.14
CA GLY A 463 1.23 -23.71 7.21
C GLY A 463 1.57 -22.37 7.87
N LEU A 464 1.84 -21.34 7.09
CA LEU A 464 2.15 -20.00 7.58
C LEU A 464 0.95 -19.40 8.33
N ALA A 465 -0.24 -19.50 7.75
CA ALA A 465 -1.49 -19.09 8.40
C ALA A 465 -1.73 -19.87 9.69
N SER A 466 -1.41 -21.17 9.73
CA SER A 466 -1.53 -22.00 10.94
C SER A 466 -0.53 -21.64 12.05
N VAL A 467 0.66 -21.14 11.69
CA VAL A 467 1.66 -20.68 12.66
C VAL A 467 1.24 -19.34 13.26
N VAL A 468 0.75 -18.41 12.43
CA VAL A 468 0.16 -17.14 12.90
C VAL A 468 -1.04 -17.40 13.80
N LEU A 469 -1.93 -18.32 13.40
CA LEU A 469 -3.05 -18.81 14.22
C LEU A 469 -2.60 -19.39 15.57
N ARG A 470 -1.51 -20.15 15.60
CA ARG A 470 -1.01 -20.76 16.84
C ARG A 470 -0.44 -19.75 17.82
N GLN A 471 0.07 -18.62 17.35
CA GLN A 471 0.50 -17.53 18.23
C GLN A 471 -0.68 -16.76 18.84
N GLN A 472 -1.88 -16.82 18.26
CA GLN A 472 -3.05 -16.04 18.70
C GLN A 472 -3.79 -16.62 19.92
N ASP A 473 -3.66 -17.92 20.22
CA ASP A 473 -4.44 -18.58 21.29
C ASP A 473 -3.78 -18.50 22.68
N GLU A 474 -2.54 -18.02 22.77
CA GLU A 474 -1.85 -17.80 24.04
C GLU A 474 -1.42 -16.34 24.15
N ALA A 475 -2.39 -15.43 24.36
CA ALA A 475 -2.05 -14.16 25.00
C ALA A 475 -1.25 -14.49 26.25
N GLN A 476 0.00 -14.02 26.32
CA GLN A 476 0.88 -14.35 27.42
C GLN A 476 0.29 -13.73 28.68
N LEU A 477 -0.44 -14.54 29.45
CA LEU A 477 -1.09 -14.10 30.67
C LEU A 477 -0.01 -13.98 31.75
N VAL A 478 0.50 -12.77 31.93
CA VAL A 478 1.44 -12.45 33.00
C VAL A 478 0.64 -12.34 34.29
N ARG A 479 0.97 -13.15 35.29
CA ARG A 479 0.33 -13.09 36.61
C ARG A 479 1.24 -12.36 37.57
N ALA A 480 0.70 -11.41 38.32
CA ALA A 480 1.41 -10.68 39.36
C ALA A 480 0.52 -10.50 40.60
N ALA A 481 1.14 -10.31 41.76
CA ALA A 481 0.43 -9.94 42.98
C ALA A 481 0.22 -8.41 43.07
N VAL A 482 -0.70 -7.98 43.93
CA VAL A 482 -0.85 -6.55 44.28
C VAL A 482 0.49 -5.99 44.78
N GLY A 483 0.91 -4.88 44.18
CA GLY A 483 2.17 -4.19 44.48
C GLY A 483 3.39 -4.75 43.74
N GLU A 484 3.25 -5.87 43.03
CA GLU A 484 4.30 -6.42 42.19
C GLU A 484 4.32 -5.72 40.82
N THR A 485 5.52 -5.40 40.35
CA THR A 485 5.71 -4.81 39.03
C THR A 485 5.88 -5.91 37.98
N ALA A 486 5.06 -5.88 36.95
CA ALA A 486 5.11 -6.82 35.83
C ALA A 486 5.40 -6.09 34.51
N ASP A 487 6.13 -6.75 33.62
CA ASP A 487 6.36 -6.26 32.26
C ASP A 487 5.22 -6.71 31.34
N VAL A 488 4.57 -5.74 30.70
CA VAL A 488 3.45 -5.92 29.78
C VAL A 488 3.77 -5.15 28.50
N SER A 489 4.21 -5.89 27.47
CA SER A 489 4.62 -5.32 26.18
C SER A 489 5.68 -4.20 26.31
N GLY A 490 6.70 -4.40 27.15
CA GLY A 490 7.82 -3.46 27.36
C GLY A 490 7.50 -2.32 28.33
N ARG A 491 6.36 -2.39 29.01
CA ARG A 491 5.91 -1.39 30.00
C ARG A 491 5.82 -2.06 31.36
N LEU A 492 6.38 -1.41 32.37
CA LEU A 492 6.32 -1.90 33.73
C LEU A 492 5.01 -1.40 34.37
N VAL A 493 4.10 -2.32 34.63
CA VAL A 493 2.78 -2.05 35.21
C VAL A 493 2.77 -2.55 36.65
N THR A 494 2.38 -1.68 37.58
CA THR A 494 2.20 -2.02 39.00
C THR A 494 0.78 -1.70 39.42
N VAL A 495 0.05 -2.71 39.89
CA VAL A 495 -1.32 -2.56 40.40
C VAL A 495 -1.26 -2.46 41.91
N SER A 496 -1.74 -1.36 42.49
CA SER A 496 -1.78 -1.15 43.93
C SER A 496 -3.04 -1.75 44.56
N ALA A 497 -3.08 -1.78 45.90
CA ALA A 497 -4.23 -2.32 46.63
C ALA A 497 -5.53 -1.58 46.25
N PRO A 498 -6.62 -2.32 45.93
CA PRO A 498 -7.89 -1.71 45.57
C PRO A 498 -8.55 -1.06 46.78
N ARG A 499 -9.39 -0.07 46.52
CA ARG A 499 -10.25 0.59 47.51
C ARG A 499 -11.70 0.38 47.13
N PHE A 500 -12.57 0.22 48.12
CA PHE A 500 -13.98 -0.10 47.94
C PHE A 500 -14.85 0.96 48.64
N GLY A 501 -15.98 1.32 48.02
CA GLY A 501 -16.96 2.24 48.60
C GLY A 501 -18.24 2.31 47.78
N GLN A 502 -19.15 3.22 48.15
CA GLN A 502 -20.36 3.55 47.38
C GLN A 502 -20.40 5.00 46.89
N ARG A 503 -19.51 5.84 47.44
CA ARG A 503 -19.40 7.27 47.09
C ARG A 503 -18.01 7.55 46.53
N LEU A 504 -17.93 7.95 45.27
CA LEU A 504 -16.68 8.34 44.63
C LEU A 504 -16.38 9.80 44.98
N LEU A 505 -15.23 10.03 45.60
CA LEU A 505 -14.68 11.35 45.90
C LEU A 505 -13.47 11.61 45.01
N ARG A 506 -13.34 12.85 44.57
CA ARG A 506 -12.13 13.31 43.89
C ARG A 506 -11.00 13.49 44.91
N GLU A 507 -9.80 12.96 44.67
CA GLU A 507 -8.67 13.12 45.59
C GLU A 507 -8.41 14.61 45.89
N GLY A 508 -8.37 14.95 47.19
CA GLY A 508 -8.23 16.34 47.68
C GLY A 508 -9.49 17.21 47.59
N GLY A 509 -10.61 16.67 47.08
CA GLY A 509 -11.92 17.34 47.02
C GLY A 509 -12.89 16.84 48.09
N GLN A 510 -13.80 17.70 48.54
CA GLN A 510 -14.94 17.29 49.38
C GLN A 510 -16.22 17.04 48.58
N GLU A 511 -16.22 17.33 47.28
CA GLU A 511 -17.39 17.11 46.42
C GLU A 511 -17.48 15.64 45.99
N VAL A 512 -18.68 15.09 46.12
CA VAL A 512 -19.01 13.74 45.65
C VAL A 512 -19.13 13.79 44.13
N GLU A 513 -18.26 13.05 43.45
CA GLU A 513 -18.26 12.97 41.99
C GLU A 513 -19.36 12.03 41.49
N ALA A 514 -19.57 10.91 42.17
CA ALA A 514 -20.63 9.96 41.89
C ALA A 514 -21.05 9.18 43.14
N THR A 515 -22.31 8.75 43.19
CA THR A 515 -22.83 7.80 44.17
C THR A 515 -23.49 6.66 43.40
N SER A 516 -23.24 5.41 43.80
CA SER A 516 -23.86 4.23 43.21
C SER A 516 -24.54 3.38 44.29
N GLU A 517 -25.60 2.67 43.92
CA GLU A 517 -26.21 1.62 44.73
C GLU A 517 -25.37 0.33 44.76
N LEU A 518 -24.49 0.17 43.77
CA LEU A 518 -23.51 -0.91 43.63
C LEU A 518 -22.19 -0.55 44.33
N ALA A 519 -21.26 -1.50 44.37
CA ALA A 519 -19.94 -1.27 44.93
C ALA A 519 -19.04 -0.57 43.90
N ILE A 520 -18.43 0.55 44.30
CA ILE A 520 -17.40 1.24 43.54
C ILE A 520 -16.04 0.68 43.95
N VAL A 521 -15.27 0.19 42.99
CA VAL A 521 -13.90 -0.30 43.18
C VAL A 521 -12.93 0.64 42.47
N VAL A 522 -12.02 1.24 43.23
CA VAL A 522 -10.95 2.09 42.69
C VAL A 522 -9.65 1.32 42.77
N VAL A 523 -9.03 1.05 41.62
CA VAL A 523 -7.78 0.32 41.52
C VAL A 523 -6.68 1.27 41.03
N PRO A 524 -5.75 1.70 41.90
CA PRO A 524 -4.63 2.54 41.48
C PRO A 524 -3.63 1.73 40.68
N VAL A 525 -3.20 2.27 39.55
CA VAL A 525 -2.23 1.66 38.64
C VAL A 525 -1.11 2.64 38.34
N GLU A 526 0.12 2.16 38.42
CA GLU A 526 1.32 2.88 37.99
C GLU A 526 1.89 2.21 36.74
N LEU A 527 2.11 3.01 35.70
CA LEU A 527 2.75 2.57 34.47
C LEU A 527 4.08 3.30 34.30
N VAL A 528 5.12 2.56 33.98
CA VAL A 528 6.42 3.10 33.61
C VAL A 528 6.75 2.64 32.19
N ALA A 529 7.05 3.60 31.31
CA ALA A 529 7.47 3.33 29.94
C ALA A 529 8.97 3.63 29.79
N PRO A 530 9.87 2.67 30.08
CA PRO A 530 11.31 2.88 29.91
C PRO A 530 11.71 2.97 28.42
N GLY A 531 10.90 2.39 27.53
CA GLY A 531 11.08 2.36 26.08
C GLY A 531 10.16 3.35 25.33
N PRO A 532 9.96 3.16 24.01
CA PRO A 532 9.03 3.97 23.22
C PRO A 532 7.61 3.91 23.79
N ALA A 533 6.82 4.97 23.56
CA ALA A 533 5.43 5.02 23.97
C ALA A 533 4.65 3.88 23.29
N GLY A 534 3.93 3.09 24.08
CA GLY A 534 3.08 1.99 23.59
C GLY A 534 1.61 2.39 23.53
N ALA A 535 0.74 1.45 23.17
CA ALA A 535 -0.70 1.65 23.24
C ALA A 535 -1.13 2.00 24.69
N PRO A 536 -2.11 2.90 24.89
CA PRO A 536 -2.65 3.17 26.22
C PRO A 536 -3.20 1.88 26.83
N MET A 537 -3.08 1.68 28.13
CA MET A 537 -3.60 0.48 28.79
C MET A 537 -5.05 0.65 29.21
N THR A 538 -5.87 -0.37 29.02
CA THR A 538 -7.23 -0.50 29.56
C THR A 538 -7.21 -1.57 30.65
N ALA A 539 -8.24 -1.58 31.49
CA ALA A 539 -8.42 -2.67 32.44
C ALA A 539 -9.87 -3.14 32.49
N ASP A 540 -10.05 -4.43 32.70
CA ASP A 540 -11.35 -5.02 33.05
C ASP A 540 -11.23 -5.63 34.45
N LEU A 541 -12.25 -5.47 35.29
CA LEU A 541 -12.33 -6.21 36.54
C LEU A 541 -12.99 -7.57 36.26
N VAL A 542 -12.37 -8.66 36.71
CA VAL A 542 -12.80 -10.02 36.43
C VAL A 542 -13.13 -10.75 37.73
N SER A 543 -14.39 -11.17 37.83
CA SER A 543 -14.90 -12.16 38.80
C SER A 543 -15.12 -13.49 38.05
N ASP A 544 -15.13 -14.62 38.76
CA ASP A 544 -15.38 -15.94 38.12
C ASP A 544 -16.67 -16.00 37.27
N ARG A 545 -17.61 -15.07 37.50
CA ARG A 545 -18.93 -15.03 36.85
C ARG A 545 -19.11 -13.90 35.84
N ARG A 546 -18.39 -12.79 35.99
CA ARG A 546 -18.67 -11.54 35.28
C ARG A 546 -17.39 -10.73 35.05
N ARG A 547 -17.39 -9.96 33.97
CA ARG A 547 -16.37 -8.98 33.64
C ARG A 547 -17.01 -7.59 33.69
N TYR A 548 -16.32 -6.64 34.29
CA TYR A 548 -16.77 -5.26 34.46
C TYR A 548 -15.82 -4.33 33.74
N ASP A 549 -16.37 -3.48 32.88
CA ASP A 549 -15.62 -2.44 32.19
C ASP A 549 -15.44 -1.21 33.10
N THR A 550 -14.39 -0.43 32.86
CA THR A 550 -14.13 0.82 33.59
C THR A 550 -15.27 1.82 33.41
N GLN A 551 -15.72 2.39 34.52
CA GLN A 551 -16.72 3.46 34.58
C GLN A 551 -16.05 4.78 35.02
N PHE A 552 -16.76 5.90 34.87
CA PHE A 552 -16.36 7.21 35.41
C PHE A 552 -15.00 7.74 34.92
N GLY A 553 -14.85 7.82 33.59
CA GLY A 553 -13.94 8.77 32.95
C GLY A 553 -12.47 8.66 33.33
N LEU A 554 -11.84 7.52 33.02
CA LEU A 554 -10.40 7.32 32.74
C LEU A 554 -10.22 5.85 32.32
N GLY A 555 -10.94 5.42 31.27
CA GLY A 555 -10.90 4.02 30.81
C GLY A 555 -9.57 3.57 30.19
N GLN A 556 -8.61 4.50 30.10
CA GLN A 556 -7.32 4.30 29.46
C GLN A 556 -6.25 5.06 30.24
N VAL A 557 -5.08 4.45 30.40
CA VAL A 557 -3.91 5.07 31.04
C VAL A 557 -2.70 4.94 30.13
N ASP A 558 -2.02 6.06 29.89
CA ASP A 558 -0.81 6.09 29.10
C ASP A 558 0.37 6.75 29.83
N ALA A 559 1.57 6.41 29.41
CA ALA A 559 2.85 6.86 29.93
C ALA A 559 3.76 7.08 28.73
N GLU A 560 4.18 8.32 28.55
CA GLU A 560 5.12 8.70 27.51
C GLU A 560 6.48 8.04 27.75
N ALA A 561 7.25 7.87 26.68
CA ALA A 561 8.59 7.31 26.75
C ALA A 561 9.48 8.08 27.73
N GLY A 562 10.05 7.38 28.72
CA GLY A 562 10.86 7.98 29.78
C GLY A 562 10.06 8.55 30.95
N TYR A 563 8.75 8.31 31.02
CA TYR A 563 7.89 8.78 32.10
C TYR A 563 7.25 7.64 32.88
N ARG A 564 6.86 7.97 34.10
CA ARG A 564 5.98 7.21 34.97
C ARG A 564 4.64 7.93 35.04
N THR A 565 3.55 7.23 34.79
CA THR A 565 2.19 7.77 34.97
C THR A 565 1.47 6.97 36.04
N ARG A 566 0.87 7.67 37.01
CA ARG A 566 -0.06 7.10 37.99
C ARG A 566 -1.49 7.47 37.62
N SER A 567 -2.38 6.51 37.68
CA SER A 567 -3.80 6.71 37.43
C SER A 567 -4.64 5.74 38.26
N THR A 568 -5.95 5.84 38.16
CA THR A 568 -6.91 4.93 38.80
C THR A 568 -7.92 4.43 37.80
N PHE A 569 -8.14 3.11 37.77
CA PHE A 569 -9.31 2.54 37.12
C PHE A 569 -10.46 2.46 38.13
N VAL A 570 -11.65 2.90 37.72
CA VAL A 570 -12.84 2.87 38.56
C VAL A 570 -13.84 1.91 37.94
N PHE A 571 -14.39 1.01 38.76
CA PHE A 571 -15.38 0.02 38.34
C PHE A 571 -16.60 0.12 39.24
N GLU A 572 -17.76 -0.17 38.66
CA GLU A 572 -19.01 -0.32 39.39
C GLU A 572 -19.42 -1.80 39.31
N ILE A 573 -19.45 -2.49 40.45
CA ILE A 573 -19.64 -3.93 40.51
C ILE A 573 -20.73 -4.35 41.49
N ASP A 574 -21.30 -5.51 41.22
CA ASP A 574 -22.23 -6.16 42.14
C ASP A 574 -21.49 -6.51 43.45
N PRO A 575 -21.96 -6.06 44.62
CA PRO A 575 -21.31 -6.37 45.89
C PRO A 575 -21.11 -7.88 46.11
N ASP A 576 -21.99 -8.74 45.58
CA ASP A 576 -21.88 -10.19 45.69
C ASP A 576 -20.69 -10.78 44.90
N ASP A 577 -20.16 -10.02 43.95
CA ASP A 577 -18.96 -10.38 43.18
C ASP A 577 -17.64 -10.00 43.90
N ILE A 578 -17.70 -9.35 45.07
CA ILE A 578 -16.54 -9.14 45.96
C ILE A 578 -16.26 -10.43 46.73
N ARG A 579 -15.36 -11.26 46.20
CA ARG A 579 -15.01 -12.60 46.72
C ARG A 579 -13.58 -12.99 46.34
N PRO A 580 -13.03 -14.08 46.92
CA PRO A 580 -11.73 -14.60 46.49
C PRO A 580 -11.72 -14.91 44.99
N GLY A 581 -10.62 -14.56 44.32
CA GLY A 581 -10.49 -14.68 42.87
C GLY A 581 -10.92 -13.43 42.09
N LEU A 582 -11.41 -12.37 42.75
CA LEU A 582 -11.58 -11.07 42.13
C LEU A 582 -10.21 -10.53 41.71
N GLY A 583 -10.03 -10.32 40.41
CA GLY A 583 -8.81 -9.82 39.82
C GLY A 583 -9.05 -8.63 38.91
N ILE A 584 -7.98 -7.92 38.58
CA ILE A 584 -7.96 -6.95 37.49
C ILE A 584 -7.12 -7.50 36.35
N GLU A 585 -7.62 -7.39 35.14
CA GLU A 585 -6.90 -7.70 33.91
C GLU A 585 -6.56 -6.40 33.20
N VAL A 586 -5.29 -6.02 33.22
CA VAL A 586 -4.74 -4.85 32.55
C VAL A 586 -4.12 -5.28 31.23
N ARG A 587 -4.49 -4.61 30.14
CA ARG A 587 -4.00 -4.92 28.79
C ARG A 587 -3.83 -3.66 27.96
N PRO A 588 -3.00 -3.68 26.91
CA PRO A 588 -2.94 -2.57 25.98
C PRO A 588 -4.29 -2.40 25.25
N LEU A 589 -4.62 -1.16 24.88
CA LEU A 589 -5.78 -0.84 24.09
C LEU A 589 -5.53 -1.33 22.68
N GLU A 590 -6.23 -2.38 22.32
CA GLU A 590 -6.11 -2.99 21.01
C GLU A 590 -7.48 -3.11 20.35
N ILE A 591 -7.47 -3.08 19.02
CA ILE A 591 -8.65 -3.47 18.24
C ILE A 591 -8.92 -4.97 18.41
N TYR A 592 -7.89 -5.77 18.70
CA TYR A 592 -7.93 -7.22 18.73
C TYR A 592 -7.44 -7.76 20.07
N ARG A 593 -8.22 -8.63 20.73
CA ARG A 593 -7.74 -9.36 21.91
C ARG A 593 -6.88 -10.54 21.46
N GLY A 594 -5.84 -10.87 22.23
CA GLY A 594 -5.07 -12.10 22.02
C GLY A 594 -3.60 -11.94 21.58
N TYR A 595 -3.19 -10.75 21.15
CA TYR A 595 -1.85 -10.56 20.54
C TYR A 595 -0.79 -10.09 21.52
N ASN A 596 -1.18 -9.33 22.54
CA ASN A 596 -0.25 -8.80 23.53
C ASN A 596 -0.36 -9.54 24.86
N ALA A 597 0.69 -9.38 25.67
CA ALA A 597 0.68 -9.85 27.04
C ALA A 597 -0.46 -9.17 27.81
N GLU A 598 -1.23 -9.96 28.55
CA GLU A 598 -2.27 -9.45 29.44
C GLU A 598 -1.79 -9.65 30.87
N LEU A 599 -1.84 -8.59 31.69
CA LEU A 599 -1.50 -8.66 33.09
C LEU A 599 -2.74 -8.98 33.91
N ARG A 600 -2.76 -10.13 34.57
CA ARG A 600 -3.78 -10.49 35.54
C ARG A 600 -3.22 -10.35 36.95
N VAL A 601 -3.80 -9.44 37.73
CA VAL A 601 -3.48 -9.25 39.14
C VAL A 601 -4.64 -9.73 40.00
N ASP A 602 -4.37 -10.71 40.85
CA ASP A 602 -5.31 -11.10 41.91
C ASP A 602 -5.32 -10.01 42.98
N LEU A 603 -6.49 -9.47 43.30
CA LEU A 603 -6.62 -8.38 44.26
C LEU A 603 -6.40 -8.84 45.72
N GLY A 604 -6.14 -10.13 45.94
CA GLY A 604 -5.68 -10.65 47.23
C GLY A 604 -6.78 -10.73 48.29
N LEU A 605 -8.04 -10.79 47.87
CA LEU A 605 -9.17 -10.90 48.79
C LEU A 605 -9.32 -12.33 49.31
N ASP A 606 -9.13 -12.52 50.61
CA ASP A 606 -9.59 -13.74 51.27
C ASP A 606 -11.10 -13.68 51.59
N ALA A 607 -11.69 -14.82 51.94
CA ALA A 607 -13.13 -14.93 52.16
C ALA A 607 -13.62 -14.06 53.33
N GLY A 608 -12.78 -13.87 54.36
CA GLY A 608 -13.13 -13.07 55.53
C GLY A 608 -13.12 -11.57 55.22
N SER A 609 -12.06 -11.11 54.56
CA SER A 609 -11.89 -9.73 54.09
C SER A 609 -12.97 -9.33 53.10
N ALA A 610 -13.33 -10.23 52.19
CA ALA A 610 -14.43 -10.00 51.25
C ALA A 610 -15.80 -9.88 51.95
N GLN A 611 -16.05 -10.64 53.01
CA GLN A 611 -17.29 -10.52 53.79
C GLN A 611 -17.33 -9.23 54.60
N GLN A 612 -16.20 -8.84 55.21
CA GLN A 612 -16.09 -7.60 55.95
C GLN A 612 -16.24 -6.37 55.04
N LEU A 613 -15.58 -6.36 53.88
CA LEU A 613 -15.72 -5.27 52.91
C LEU A 613 -17.19 -5.07 52.51
N ARG A 614 -17.92 -6.16 52.25
CA ARG A 614 -19.35 -6.07 51.90
C ARG A 614 -20.22 -5.47 52.99
N SER A 615 -19.92 -5.70 54.27
CA SER A 615 -20.65 -5.03 55.37
C SER A 615 -20.29 -3.56 55.50
N ASP A 616 -19.06 -3.20 55.14
CA ASP A 616 -18.50 -1.86 55.35
C ASP A 616 -18.77 -0.91 54.16
N LEU A 617 -19.32 -1.40 53.05
CA LEU A 617 -19.57 -0.61 51.83
C LEU A 617 -20.59 0.52 52.01
N VAL A 618 -21.53 0.40 52.94
CA VAL A 618 -22.68 1.31 53.04
C VAL A 618 -22.22 2.74 53.31
N ASP A 619 -22.49 3.65 52.38
CA ASP A 619 -22.08 5.05 52.39
C ASP A 619 -20.56 5.31 52.49
N ALA A 620 -19.73 4.28 52.33
CA ALA A 620 -18.29 4.40 52.43
C ALA A 620 -17.74 5.25 51.26
N PRO A 621 -16.99 6.33 51.55
CA PRO A 621 -16.34 7.12 50.51
C PRO A 621 -15.08 6.43 50.01
N VAL A 622 -14.82 6.53 48.71
CA VAL A 622 -13.58 6.08 48.06
C VAL A 622 -13.02 7.20 47.19
N GLU A 623 -11.73 7.50 47.36
CA GLU A 623 -11.05 8.56 46.60
C GLU A 623 -10.42 8.01 45.31
N CYS A 624 -10.57 8.75 44.20
CA CYS A 624 -9.89 8.50 42.92
C CYS A 624 -9.03 9.67 42.47
N LEU A 625 -8.02 9.38 41.65
CA LEU A 625 -7.20 10.40 41.02
C LEU A 625 -8.01 11.10 39.92
N PRO A 626 -8.12 12.44 39.93
CA PRO A 626 -8.92 13.15 38.93
C PRO A 626 -8.32 13.19 37.52
N ALA A 627 -7.02 12.98 37.44
CA ALA A 627 -6.27 12.99 36.21
C ALA A 627 -5.01 12.14 36.40
N PRO A 628 -4.47 11.55 35.33
CA PRO A 628 -3.20 10.85 35.40
C PRO A 628 -2.08 11.82 35.85
N LEU A 629 -1.26 11.38 36.80
CA LEU A 629 -0.10 12.11 37.29
C LEU A 629 1.16 11.56 36.62
N THR A 630 1.80 12.39 35.79
CA THR A 630 2.99 12.00 35.02
C THR A 630 4.26 12.63 35.61
N GLU A 631 5.25 11.79 35.91
CA GLU A 631 6.55 12.17 36.45
C GLU A 631 7.67 11.62 35.55
N GLY A 632 8.68 12.44 35.24
CA GLY A 632 9.83 11.99 34.43
C GLY A 632 10.74 11.03 35.21
N LEU A 633 11.22 9.98 34.55
CA LEU A 633 12.24 9.09 35.10
C LEU A 633 13.58 9.86 35.13
N ARG A 634 14.17 9.99 36.33
CA ARG A 634 15.46 10.66 36.53
C ARG A 634 16.65 9.73 36.42
#